data_AF-A0A182P8E0-F1
#
_entry.id   AF-A0A182P8E0-F1
#
_cell.length_a   1.000
_cell.length_b   1.000
_cell.length_c   1.000
_cell.angle_alpha   90.00
_cell.angle_beta   90.00
_cell.angle_gamma   90.00
#
_symmetry.space_group_name_H-M   'P 1'
#
loop_
_entity.id
_entity.type
_entity.pdbx_description
1 polymer ?
#
loop_
_entity_poly.entity_id
_entity_poly.type
_entity_poly.pdbx_seq_one_letter_code
_entity_poly.pdbx_strand_id
1 'polypeptide(L)'
;MSSSPEGQDAMEVLACNSNQLADDIYAAGSNAGKRQKLVLDYLKVADRDGKSVAAEFPDGLDWFNVTEPLTLQGSLRGKVVVLDFFTYCCINCMHILPNLRRLEHLYPIEEGLAVIGVHSAKFRNEKDSNNIRAAVERYEIAHPVVNDNVSAMWRKLRVQCWPTLMILGPRANPLFVIMGEGNFEDLKLYVGSAIRFYREKGEILRHSLPINLVSSGTIASNMKYPSKIACSAPNGTEGSTEEQLFAVSDSGNHRILIIDGAGTVVHKIGGKQSGFVDGSFTKARFNAPQGVAFQGSDVVYVADNENHAVRRIDLKTGLVSTVAGNGTQGNDRTGGKSGREQLLSSPWDVAVYATRDLDMSFHADEASAPPSKDVLLIAMAGIHQIWAHFLEDTIWWKFKKYGAGTCWAIAGSGHEQNRNTSYPHSAAFAQPSGLAINRTAKEVYLADSESSAIRKISLDLFAFGDVDGKQYGAKFQHPLGVAYNPQDGHIYFADTYNHKIKKIDVTTNCATTCEFREPNGGVRRFNEPAGLCFDRSGQLLYIADTNNHELLIANLTDGSIRPLKLTFRVPEELDSVGEDQRRRSGTTIKPSGPIKMHPNAGQSSIRLTFNLSFPESTTKLTEGAPQQWSIELPSGGWSCDSTKGTLDASGGQTLQLLIALPPANDARQAPPTNGNDPNPIAIIFKLNLCEGDVCFPKEFTVLLEVQYSASEGGHQHVDRYDAHETYELQLSRKTVAVQQQPQ
;
A
#
# COMPACT_ATOMS: atom_id res chain seq x y z
N MET A 1 38.77 -18.97 18.47
CA MET A 1 39.68 -19.76 17.61
C MET A 1 38.87 -20.80 16.85
N SER A 2 38.66 -20.59 15.55
CA SER A 2 38.75 -21.61 14.48
C SER A 2 38.32 -20.95 13.15
N SER A 3 39.12 -21.23 12.11
CA SER A 3 39.01 -20.84 10.69
C SER A 3 38.90 -19.34 10.36
N SER A 4 40.03 -18.72 10.03
CA SER A 4 40.07 -17.58 9.10
C SER A 4 39.71 -18.05 7.69
N PRO A 5 38.64 -17.56 7.05
CA PRO A 5 38.45 -17.75 5.63
C PRO A 5 39.28 -16.68 4.91
N GLU A 6 40.42 -17.08 4.34
CA GLU A 6 41.05 -16.33 3.26
C GLU A 6 40.02 -16.18 2.13
N GLY A 7 39.41 -14.99 2.02
CA GLY A 7 38.41 -14.69 1.01
C GLY A 7 37.23 -13.81 1.47
N GLN A 8 37.04 -13.60 2.77
CA GLN A 8 36.04 -12.63 3.25
C GLN A 8 36.50 -11.19 2.99
N ASP A 9 35.68 -10.44 2.26
CA ASP A 9 35.94 -9.06 1.90
C ASP A 9 35.91 -8.17 3.15
N ALA A 10 36.96 -7.35 3.34
CA ALA A 10 37.11 -6.50 4.51
C ALA A 10 35.93 -5.53 4.70
N MET A 11 35.27 -5.13 3.60
CA MET A 11 34.07 -4.28 3.66
C MET A 11 32.82 -5.04 4.10
N GLU A 12 32.64 -6.29 3.68
CA GLU A 12 31.52 -7.12 4.15
C GLU A 12 31.64 -7.42 5.64
N VAL A 13 32.87 -7.70 6.11
CA VAL A 13 33.16 -7.88 7.53
C VAL A 13 32.88 -6.59 8.31
N LEU A 14 33.30 -5.43 7.80
CA LEU A 14 33.02 -4.14 8.42
C LEU A 14 31.51 -3.85 8.50
N ALA A 15 30.76 -4.12 7.43
CA ALA A 15 29.32 -3.94 7.39
C ALA A 15 28.61 -4.88 8.37
N CYS A 16 28.99 -6.16 8.40
CA CYS A 16 28.46 -7.14 9.35
C CYS A 16 28.72 -6.70 10.81
N ASN A 17 29.95 -6.30 11.10
CA ASN A 17 30.35 -5.83 12.42
C ASN A 17 29.63 -4.54 12.83
N SER A 18 29.42 -3.61 11.89
CA SER A 18 28.70 -2.35 12.13
C SER A 18 27.21 -2.60 12.40
N ASN A 19 26.59 -3.52 11.63
CA ASN A 19 25.19 -3.91 11.84
C ASN A 19 24.98 -4.61 13.18
N GLN A 20 25.88 -5.53 13.56
CA GLN A 20 25.81 -6.19 14.86
C GLN A 20 25.94 -5.17 16.01
N LEU A 21 26.85 -4.19 15.89
CA LEU A 21 26.98 -3.12 16.87
C LEU A 21 25.70 -2.28 16.95
N ALA A 22 25.07 -1.97 15.82
CA ALA A 22 23.81 -1.23 15.80
C ALA A 22 22.68 -2.00 16.52
N ASP A 23 22.58 -3.31 16.31
CA ASP A 23 21.62 -4.18 17.01
C ASP A 23 21.87 -4.21 18.52
N ASP A 24 23.14 -4.32 18.93
CA ASP A 24 23.52 -4.31 20.35
C ASP A 24 23.21 -2.96 21.03
N ILE A 25 23.41 -1.86 20.29
CA ILE A 25 23.07 -0.51 20.73
C ILE A 25 21.56 -0.34 20.85
N TYR A 26 20.80 -0.86 19.90
CA TYR A 26 19.34 -0.86 19.94
C TYR A 26 18.83 -1.66 21.14
N ALA A 27 19.39 -2.85 21.39
CA ALA A 27 19.07 -3.68 22.55
C ALA A 27 19.49 -3.02 23.90
N ALA A 28 20.44 -2.09 23.89
CA ALA A 28 20.81 -1.31 25.08
C ALA A 28 19.80 -0.20 25.43
N GLY A 29 18.85 0.11 24.56
CA GLY A 29 17.78 1.09 24.80
C GLY A 29 18.31 2.51 25.05
N SER A 30 17.72 3.23 26.00
CA SER A 30 18.09 4.63 26.31
C SER A 30 19.30 4.79 27.24
N ASN A 31 19.96 3.70 27.65
CA ASN A 31 21.10 3.77 28.56
C ASN A 31 22.37 4.25 27.83
N ALA A 32 22.63 5.56 27.89
CA ALA A 32 23.77 6.20 27.25
C ALA A 32 25.13 5.62 27.65
N GLY A 33 25.32 5.27 28.92
CA GLY A 33 26.59 4.68 29.41
C GLY A 33 26.85 3.29 28.83
N LYS A 34 25.81 2.46 28.72
CA LYS A 34 25.90 1.14 28.10
C LYS A 34 26.19 1.23 26.60
N ARG A 35 25.49 2.12 25.88
CA ARG A 35 25.73 2.39 24.45
C ARG A 35 27.17 2.85 24.18
N GLN A 36 27.66 3.80 24.97
CA GLN A 36 29.03 4.30 24.82
C GLN A 36 30.08 3.22 25.12
N LYS A 37 29.84 2.36 26.10
CA LYS A 37 30.74 1.24 26.40
C LYS A 37 30.82 0.24 25.24
N LEU A 38 29.69 -0.12 24.63
CA LEU A 38 29.66 -1.02 23.47
C LEU A 38 30.50 -0.48 22.32
N VAL A 39 30.33 0.80 21.99
CA VAL A 39 31.11 1.46 20.92
C VAL A 39 32.60 1.50 21.28
N LEU A 40 32.95 1.77 22.54
CA LEU A 40 34.36 1.78 22.97
C LEU A 40 35.00 0.38 22.89
N ASP A 41 34.28 -0.66 23.29
CA ASP A 41 34.76 -2.04 23.24
C ASP A 41 34.92 -2.51 21.78
N TYR A 42 34.00 -2.11 20.90
CA TYR A 42 34.15 -2.26 19.46
C TYR A 42 35.41 -1.55 18.93
N LEU A 43 35.60 -0.28 19.27
CA LEU A 43 36.75 0.52 18.80
C LEU A 43 38.08 -0.08 19.20
N LYS A 44 38.20 -0.69 20.40
CA LYS A 44 39.42 -1.39 20.82
C LYS A 44 39.76 -2.57 19.89
N VAL A 45 38.75 -3.32 19.46
CA VAL A 45 38.92 -4.45 18.53
C VAL A 45 39.23 -3.94 17.13
N ALA A 46 38.43 -3.00 16.63
CA ALA A 46 38.60 -2.39 15.31
C ALA A 46 39.95 -1.70 15.15
N ASP A 47 40.49 -1.08 16.20
CA ASP A 47 41.80 -0.44 16.16
C ASP A 47 42.96 -1.46 16.18
N ARG A 48 42.83 -2.54 16.95
CA ARG A 48 43.84 -3.61 17.02
C ARG A 48 43.96 -4.37 15.71
N ASP A 49 42.82 -4.70 15.11
CA ASP A 49 42.73 -5.55 13.92
C ASP A 49 42.69 -4.72 12.62
N GLY A 50 42.42 -3.41 12.73
CA GLY A 50 42.21 -2.48 11.63
C GLY A 50 43.48 -2.14 10.87
N LYS A 51 43.59 -2.67 9.65
CA LYS A 51 44.57 -2.22 8.67
C LYS A 51 44.09 -0.94 7.99
N SER A 52 45.04 -0.09 7.62
CA SER A 52 44.75 1.09 6.81
C SER A 52 44.12 0.66 5.47
N VAL A 53 43.11 1.38 5.02
CA VAL A 53 42.52 1.13 3.71
C VAL A 53 43.56 1.43 2.65
N ALA A 54 43.85 0.46 1.77
CA ALA A 54 44.79 0.64 0.65
C ALA A 54 44.22 1.53 -0.49
N ALA A 55 43.08 2.18 -0.26
CA ALA A 55 42.43 3.10 -1.17
C ALA A 55 42.92 4.52 -0.92
N GLU A 56 43.08 5.26 -1.99
CA GLU A 56 43.44 6.67 -2.02
C GLU A 56 42.63 7.32 -3.13
N PHE A 57 42.38 8.62 -3.02
CA PHE A 57 41.74 9.37 -4.09
C PHE A 57 42.63 9.36 -5.34
N PRO A 58 42.10 8.99 -6.53
CA PRO A 58 42.86 9.08 -7.77
C PRO A 58 43.42 10.48 -8.02
N ASP A 59 44.62 10.53 -8.62
CA ASP A 59 45.22 11.79 -9.04
C ASP A 59 44.40 12.46 -10.17
N GLY A 60 44.38 13.79 -10.18
CA GLY A 60 43.74 14.57 -11.24
C GLY A 60 42.21 14.68 -11.16
N LEU A 61 41.60 14.28 -10.04
CA LEU A 61 40.18 14.56 -9.78
C LEU A 61 39.95 16.03 -9.46
N ASP A 62 38.78 16.53 -9.85
CA ASP A 62 38.34 17.88 -9.48
C ASP A 62 37.85 17.90 -8.03
N TRP A 63 38.29 18.92 -7.29
CA TRP A 63 37.90 19.16 -5.90
C TRP A 63 37.17 20.50 -5.75
N PHE A 64 36.23 20.54 -4.81
CA PHE A 64 35.46 21.72 -4.43
C PHE A 64 35.61 21.96 -2.92
N ASN A 65 35.41 23.21 -2.51
CA ASN A 65 35.59 23.68 -1.13
C ASN A 65 37.01 23.55 -0.57
N VAL A 66 38.01 23.29 -1.41
CA VAL A 66 39.44 23.24 -1.05
C VAL A 66 40.31 23.90 -2.13
N THR A 67 41.49 24.38 -1.76
CA THR A 67 42.45 24.96 -2.71
C THR A 67 43.38 23.92 -3.35
N GLU A 68 43.52 22.75 -2.74
CA GLU A 68 44.36 21.64 -3.23
C GLU A 68 43.70 20.28 -2.93
N PRO A 69 43.99 19.23 -3.73
CA PRO A 69 43.50 17.87 -3.49
C PRO A 69 43.87 17.31 -2.12
N LEU A 70 42.93 16.61 -1.48
CA LEU A 70 43.17 15.95 -0.19
C LEU A 70 43.52 14.47 -0.39
N THR A 71 44.34 13.93 0.50
CA THR A 71 44.75 12.52 0.53
C THR A 71 44.51 11.90 1.90
N LEU A 72 44.10 10.62 1.91
CA LEU A 72 43.84 9.88 3.15
C LEU A 72 45.12 9.69 3.98
N GLN A 73 46.24 9.38 3.34
CA GLN A 73 47.52 9.14 4.02
C GLN A 73 48.34 10.41 4.29
N GLY A 74 48.02 11.50 3.60
CA GLY A 74 48.72 12.78 3.71
C GLY A 74 47.91 13.79 4.51
N SER A 75 47.11 14.60 3.83
CA SER A 75 46.41 15.77 4.42
C SER A 75 45.39 15.39 5.49
N LEU A 76 44.77 14.20 5.39
CA LEU A 76 43.75 13.73 6.33
C LEU A 76 44.32 12.87 7.47
N ARG A 77 45.62 12.57 7.45
CA ARG A 77 46.29 11.79 8.49
C ARG A 77 46.13 12.45 9.85
N GLY A 78 45.81 11.67 10.88
CA GLY A 78 45.58 12.18 12.22
C GLY A 78 44.17 12.74 12.44
N LYS A 79 43.24 12.54 11.51
CA LYS A 79 41.82 12.92 11.68
C LYS A 79 40.92 11.70 11.60
N VAL A 80 39.82 11.72 12.34
CA VAL A 80 38.67 10.87 12.05
C VAL A 80 38.04 11.41 10.77
N VAL A 81 37.86 10.58 9.77
CA VAL A 81 37.34 11.00 8.45
C VAL A 81 35.98 10.35 8.21
N VAL A 82 35.00 11.14 7.80
CA VAL A 82 33.71 10.65 7.32
C VAL A 82 33.67 10.83 5.81
N LEU A 83 33.74 9.73 5.07
CA LEU A 83 33.52 9.72 3.63
C LEU A 83 32.01 9.59 3.38
N ASP A 84 31.41 10.61 2.79
CA ASP A 84 30.01 10.61 2.35
C ASP A 84 29.94 10.26 0.86
N PHE A 85 29.60 9.00 0.55
CA PHE A 85 29.37 8.58 -0.83
C PHE A 85 27.98 9.01 -1.27
N PHE A 86 27.91 10.13 -1.99
CA PHE A 86 26.66 10.77 -2.36
C PHE A 86 26.60 11.13 -3.85
N THR A 87 25.39 11.43 -4.32
CA THR A 87 25.12 12.03 -5.64
C THR A 87 24.02 13.05 -5.45
N TYR A 88 24.08 14.18 -6.16
CA TYR A 88 23.18 15.31 -5.85
C TYR A 88 21.74 15.12 -6.36
N CYS A 89 21.46 14.16 -7.24
CA CYS A 89 20.09 13.86 -7.67
C CYS A 89 19.27 13.13 -6.58
N CYS A 90 19.92 12.33 -5.76
CA CYS A 90 19.28 11.40 -4.83
C CYS A 90 18.74 12.11 -3.59
N ILE A 91 17.44 12.01 -3.34
CA ILE A 91 16.81 12.64 -2.17
C ILE A 91 17.32 12.08 -0.85
N ASN A 92 17.62 10.78 -0.79
CA ASN A 92 18.18 10.15 0.41
C ASN A 92 19.56 10.76 0.77
N CYS A 93 20.35 11.15 -0.24
CA CYS A 93 21.61 11.87 -0.02
C CYS A 93 21.37 13.27 0.55
N MET A 94 20.37 13.99 0.01
CA MET A 94 20.07 15.35 0.47
C MET A 94 19.62 15.37 1.94
N HIS A 95 18.87 14.35 2.38
CA HIS A 95 18.45 14.23 3.79
C HIS A 95 19.61 14.06 4.79
N ILE A 96 20.79 13.62 4.33
CA ILE A 96 21.96 13.48 5.21
C ILE A 96 22.73 14.80 5.36
N LEU A 97 22.67 15.72 4.40
CA LEU A 97 23.45 16.95 4.42
C LEU A 97 23.22 17.81 5.69
N PRO A 98 21.99 17.99 6.21
CA PRO A 98 21.76 18.69 7.48
C PRO A 98 22.44 18.01 8.67
N ASN A 99 22.46 16.67 8.68
CA ASN A 99 23.11 15.86 9.71
C ASN A 99 24.63 16.03 9.67
N LEU A 100 25.24 16.03 8.49
CA LEU A 100 26.67 16.28 8.30
C LEU A 100 27.04 17.71 8.71
N ARG A 101 26.26 18.72 8.31
CA ARG A 101 26.47 20.12 8.74
C ARG A 101 26.41 20.25 10.26
N ARG A 102 25.50 19.55 10.93
CA ARG A 102 25.42 19.54 12.40
C ARG A 102 26.64 18.85 13.01
N LEU A 103 27.12 17.77 12.40
CA LEU A 103 28.32 17.06 12.84
C LEU A 103 29.59 17.92 12.71
N GLU A 104 29.76 18.63 11.60
CA GLU A 104 30.87 19.57 11.36
C GLU A 104 30.90 20.70 12.39
N HIS A 105 29.75 21.24 12.78
CA HIS A 105 29.69 22.25 13.85
C HIS A 105 30.03 21.67 15.23
N LEU A 106 29.68 20.41 15.50
CA LEU A 106 30.01 19.75 16.77
C LEU A 106 31.49 19.39 16.87
N TYR A 107 32.10 19.01 15.76
CA TYR A 107 33.51 18.61 15.67
C TYR A 107 34.19 19.32 14.50
N PRO A 108 34.75 20.52 14.73
CA PRO A 108 35.55 21.23 13.75
C PRO A 108 36.79 20.44 13.30
N ILE A 109 37.41 20.87 12.20
CA ILE A 109 38.59 20.22 11.61
C ILE A 109 39.76 20.15 12.60
N GLU A 110 39.93 21.19 13.39
CA GLU A 110 40.96 21.35 14.41
C GLU A 110 40.71 20.44 15.64
N GLU A 111 39.46 20.02 15.86
CA GLU A 111 39.07 19.07 16.90
C GLU A 111 39.25 17.60 16.46
N GLY A 112 39.55 17.37 15.19
CA GLY A 112 39.99 16.08 14.65
C GLY A 112 39.01 15.38 13.72
N LEU A 113 37.96 16.05 13.22
CA LEU A 113 37.03 15.49 12.23
C LEU A 113 37.24 16.11 10.85
N ALA A 114 37.21 15.29 9.80
CA ALA A 114 37.06 15.79 8.43
C ALA A 114 35.92 15.05 7.73
N VAL A 115 34.92 15.79 7.25
CA VAL A 115 33.87 15.23 6.37
C VAL A 115 34.29 15.46 4.93
N ILE A 116 34.20 14.44 4.08
CA ILE A 116 34.55 14.52 2.66
C ILE A 116 33.39 13.95 1.84
N GLY A 117 32.78 14.79 1.01
CA GLY A 117 31.78 14.35 0.05
C GLY A 117 32.45 13.68 -1.15
N VAL A 118 32.33 12.36 -1.24
CA VAL A 118 32.82 11.57 -2.38
C VAL A 118 31.70 11.48 -3.41
N HIS A 119 31.60 12.50 -4.27
CA HIS A 119 30.54 12.60 -5.25
C HIS A 119 30.70 11.50 -6.31
N SER A 120 29.83 10.49 -6.23
CA SER A 120 29.83 9.30 -7.08
C SER A 120 28.59 9.32 -7.96
N ALA A 121 28.74 9.87 -9.16
CA ALA A 121 27.64 10.17 -10.07
C ALA A 121 26.78 8.94 -10.45
N LYS A 122 25.46 9.06 -10.31
CA LYS A 122 24.48 8.08 -10.83
C LYS A 122 24.23 8.28 -12.33
N PHE A 123 24.13 9.53 -12.77
CA PHE A 123 23.85 9.94 -14.14
C PHE A 123 25.05 10.60 -14.82
N ARG A 124 25.11 10.53 -16.16
CA ARG A 124 26.21 11.12 -16.94
C ARG A 124 26.37 12.62 -16.71
N ASN A 125 25.25 13.34 -16.54
CA ASN A 125 25.24 14.79 -16.32
C ASN A 125 25.95 15.20 -15.01
N GLU A 126 25.86 14.35 -13.99
CA GLU A 126 26.42 14.63 -12.67
C GLU A 126 27.94 14.47 -12.65
N LYS A 127 28.56 13.94 -13.72
CA LYS A 127 30.03 13.85 -13.83
C LYS A 127 30.69 15.19 -14.17
N ASP A 128 29.93 16.15 -14.66
CA ASP A 128 30.43 17.48 -15.01
C ASP A 128 30.66 18.32 -13.74
N SER A 129 31.90 18.79 -13.58
CA SER A 129 32.34 19.56 -12.42
C SER A 129 31.62 20.89 -12.25
N ASN A 130 31.11 21.52 -13.32
CA ASN A 130 30.31 22.74 -13.21
C ASN A 130 28.93 22.45 -12.61
N ASN A 131 28.33 21.31 -12.95
CA ASN A 131 27.05 20.89 -12.38
C ASN A 131 27.18 20.54 -10.90
N ILE A 132 28.26 19.86 -10.52
CA ILE A 132 28.56 19.57 -9.11
C ILE A 132 28.79 20.86 -8.35
N ARG A 133 29.55 21.82 -8.90
CA ARG A 133 29.73 23.14 -8.28
C ARG A 133 28.40 23.83 -8.00
N ALA A 134 27.50 23.86 -8.98
CA ALA A 134 26.17 24.44 -8.83
C ALA A 134 25.32 23.70 -7.77
N ALA A 135 25.47 22.37 -7.65
CA ALA A 135 24.81 21.58 -6.63
C ALA A 135 25.37 21.86 -5.22
N VAL A 136 26.70 21.90 -5.06
CA VAL A 136 27.39 22.27 -3.82
C VAL A 136 26.91 23.63 -3.32
N GLU A 137 26.77 24.62 -4.21
CA GLU A 137 26.22 25.92 -3.87
C GLU A 137 24.72 25.88 -3.53
N ARG A 138 23.92 25.11 -4.28
CA ARG A 138 22.46 25.02 -4.11
C ARG A 138 22.07 24.41 -2.78
N TYR A 139 22.78 23.35 -2.37
CA TYR A 139 22.54 22.64 -1.11
C TYR A 139 23.41 23.17 0.05
N GLU A 140 24.21 24.22 -0.21
CA GLU A 140 25.07 24.87 0.78
C GLU A 140 26.01 23.88 1.48
N ILE A 141 26.65 23.01 0.71
CA ILE A 141 27.63 22.05 1.21
C ILE A 141 28.92 22.80 1.53
N ALA A 142 29.37 22.75 2.80
CA ALA A 142 30.54 23.48 3.27
C ALA A 142 31.82 22.62 3.33
N HIS A 143 31.68 21.30 3.49
CA HIS A 143 32.81 20.38 3.53
C HIS A 143 33.46 20.16 2.15
N PRO A 144 34.72 19.70 2.09
CA PRO A 144 35.38 19.31 0.85
C PRO A 144 34.59 18.27 0.05
N VAL A 145 34.48 18.47 -1.26
CA VAL A 145 33.83 17.52 -2.18
C VAL A 145 34.79 17.14 -3.29
N VAL A 146 34.89 15.85 -3.61
CA VAL A 146 35.67 15.33 -4.73
C VAL A 146 34.74 14.75 -5.78
N ASN A 147 35.00 15.05 -7.06
CA ASN A 147 34.28 14.46 -8.18
C ASN A 147 34.89 13.09 -8.54
N ASP A 148 34.38 12.01 -7.93
CA ASP A 148 34.72 10.63 -8.34
C ASP A 148 33.93 10.23 -9.59
N ASN A 149 34.22 10.91 -10.71
CA ASN A 149 33.46 10.84 -11.97
C ASN A 149 33.41 9.43 -12.61
N VAL A 150 34.39 8.57 -12.29
CA VAL A 150 34.46 7.18 -12.73
C VAL A 150 34.07 6.20 -11.63
N SER A 151 33.68 6.69 -10.44
CA SER A 151 33.30 5.89 -9.28
C SER A 151 34.41 4.90 -8.89
N ALA A 152 35.67 5.34 -8.97
CA ALA A 152 36.84 4.52 -8.66
C ALA A 152 36.90 4.19 -7.18
N MET A 153 36.70 5.19 -6.31
CA MET A 153 36.68 5.01 -4.86
C MET A 153 35.47 4.18 -4.45
N TRP A 154 34.30 4.50 -5.00
CA TRP A 154 33.06 3.73 -4.84
C TRP A 154 33.27 2.24 -5.14
N ARG A 155 33.85 1.89 -6.30
CA ARG A 155 34.10 0.49 -6.69
C ARG A 155 35.19 -0.17 -5.84
N LYS A 156 36.27 0.56 -5.52
CA LYS A 156 37.39 0.02 -4.73
C LYS A 156 36.96 -0.32 -3.31
N LEU A 157 36.05 0.47 -2.74
CA LEU A 157 35.45 0.23 -1.42
C LEU A 157 34.12 -0.53 -1.49
N ARG A 158 33.73 -1.00 -2.69
CA ARG A 158 32.54 -1.82 -2.94
C ARG A 158 31.28 -1.24 -2.29
N VAL A 159 31.12 0.07 -2.38
CA VAL A 159 29.91 0.77 -1.94
C VAL A 159 28.74 0.32 -2.82
N GLN A 160 27.56 0.13 -2.22
CA GLN A 160 26.39 -0.44 -2.91
C GLN A 160 25.14 0.43 -2.84
N CYS A 161 25.10 1.45 -1.98
CA CYS A 161 23.94 2.30 -1.81
C CYS A 161 24.30 3.77 -1.65
N TRP A 162 23.42 4.63 -2.15
CA TRP A 162 23.46 6.06 -1.92
C TRP A 162 22.43 6.43 -0.85
N PRO A 163 22.79 7.24 0.14
CA PRO A 163 24.17 7.55 0.58
C PRO A 163 24.81 6.38 1.33
N THR A 164 26.13 6.38 1.43
CA THR A 164 26.89 5.54 2.38
C THR A 164 27.89 6.41 3.12
N LEU A 165 27.86 6.39 4.46
CA LEU A 165 28.86 7.05 5.30
C LEU A 165 29.89 6.02 5.77
N MET A 166 31.15 6.23 5.40
CA MET A 166 32.26 5.42 5.87
C MET A 166 33.13 6.22 6.82
N ILE A 167 33.26 5.75 8.06
CA ILE A 167 34.00 6.43 9.12
C ILE A 167 35.36 5.77 9.26
N LEU A 168 36.43 6.54 9.09
CA LEU A 168 37.81 6.11 9.18
C LEU A 168 38.51 6.72 10.40
N GLY A 169 39.45 5.99 10.98
CA GLY A 169 40.35 6.48 12.03
C GLY A 169 41.52 7.31 11.47
N PRO A 170 42.39 7.84 12.37
CA PRO A 170 43.49 8.74 12.02
C PRO A 170 44.55 8.15 11.10
N ARG A 171 44.57 6.83 10.94
CA ARG A 171 45.48 6.10 10.04
C ARG A 171 44.77 5.65 8.76
N ALA A 172 43.63 6.24 8.44
CA ALA A 172 42.71 5.79 7.39
C ALA A 172 42.30 4.31 7.56
N ASN A 173 42.20 3.82 8.80
CA ASN A 173 41.70 2.49 9.12
C ASN A 173 40.17 2.54 9.21
N PRO A 174 39.44 1.60 8.59
CA PRO A 174 37.98 1.62 8.61
C PRO A 174 37.45 1.31 10.00
N LEU A 175 36.51 2.12 10.49
CA LEU A 175 35.88 1.95 11.81
C LEU A 175 34.42 1.57 11.70
N PHE A 176 33.64 2.30 10.90
CA PHE A 176 32.20 2.08 10.80
C PHE A 176 31.73 2.30 9.36
N VAL A 177 30.63 1.65 9.01
CA VAL A 177 29.87 1.96 7.79
C VAL A 177 28.40 2.10 8.13
N ILE A 178 27.78 3.18 7.65
CA ILE A 178 26.34 3.43 7.75
C ILE A 178 25.80 3.50 6.33
N MET A 179 24.85 2.63 6.01
CA MET A 179 24.25 2.51 4.68
C MET A 179 22.85 3.11 4.68
N GLY A 180 22.56 3.97 3.69
CA GLY A 180 21.26 4.63 3.55
C GLY A 180 21.10 5.86 4.44
N GLU A 181 19.87 6.37 4.50
CA GLU A 181 19.52 7.57 5.25
C GLU A 181 19.19 7.31 6.73
N GLY A 182 19.35 8.35 7.56
CA GLY A 182 18.87 8.39 8.93
C GLY A 182 19.92 8.18 10.02
N ASN A 183 19.47 8.43 11.26
CA ASN A 183 20.18 8.17 12.53
C ASN A 183 21.41 9.05 12.84
N PHE A 184 21.20 10.37 12.85
CA PHE A 184 22.20 11.34 13.34
C PHE A 184 22.74 11.01 14.73
N GLU A 185 21.92 10.46 15.63
CA GLU A 185 22.36 10.12 17.00
C GLU A 185 23.41 9.01 17.00
N ASP A 186 23.26 7.99 16.15
CA ASP A 186 24.29 6.95 16.00
C ASP A 186 25.54 7.49 15.30
N LEU A 187 25.39 8.29 14.24
CA LEU A 187 26.54 8.96 13.60
C LEU A 187 27.34 9.80 14.61
N LYS A 188 26.64 10.61 15.42
CA LYS A 188 27.23 11.41 16.49
C LYS A 188 27.91 10.54 17.54
N LEU A 189 27.27 9.44 17.95
CA LEU A 189 27.82 8.51 18.93
C LEU A 189 29.11 7.86 18.43
N TYR A 190 29.14 7.39 17.17
CA TYR A 190 30.29 6.73 16.57
C TYR A 190 31.46 7.68 16.38
N VAL A 191 31.21 8.83 15.75
CA VAL A 191 32.25 9.84 15.49
C VAL A 191 32.77 10.42 16.81
N GLY A 192 31.88 10.79 17.73
CA GLY A 192 32.27 11.34 19.03
C GLY A 192 33.08 10.34 19.87
N SER A 193 32.72 9.06 19.84
CA SER A 193 33.48 8.01 20.53
C SER A 193 34.84 7.75 19.87
N ALA A 194 34.92 7.75 18.54
CA ALA A 194 36.17 7.58 17.82
C ALA A 194 37.14 8.74 18.09
N ILE A 195 36.68 9.99 18.01
CA ILE A 195 37.49 11.17 18.31
C ILE A 195 38.04 11.09 19.74
N ARG A 196 37.18 10.77 20.72
CA ARG A 196 37.61 10.61 22.12
C ARG A 196 38.66 9.52 22.28
N PHE A 197 38.41 8.33 21.71
CA PHE A 197 39.31 7.18 21.80
C PHE A 197 40.70 7.48 21.23
N TYR A 198 40.77 8.06 20.04
CA TYR A 198 42.05 8.38 19.40
C TYR A 198 42.74 9.61 20.00
N ARG A 199 41.97 10.53 20.60
CA ARG A 199 42.52 11.65 21.36
C ARG A 199 43.20 11.20 22.64
N GLU A 200 42.60 10.25 23.37
CA GLU A 200 43.22 9.64 24.57
C GLU A 200 44.52 8.89 24.21
N LYS A 201 44.65 8.40 22.96
CA LYS A 201 45.88 7.82 22.42
C LYS A 201 46.90 8.82 21.87
N GLY A 202 46.54 10.10 21.75
CA GLY A 202 47.41 11.13 21.17
C GLY A 202 47.58 11.05 19.65
N GLU A 203 46.66 10.38 18.93
CA GLU A 203 46.73 10.19 17.48
C GLU A 203 45.94 11.24 16.67
N ILE A 204 45.20 12.13 17.35
CA ILE A 204 44.45 13.22 16.71
C ILE A 204 45.33 14.46 16.51
N LEU A 205 45.50 14.88 15.26
CA LEU A 205 46.24 16.07 14.86
C LEU A 205 45.32 17.26 14.63
N ARG A 206 45.76 18.44 15.10
CA ARG A 206 45.00 19.70 15.09
C ARG A 206 45.31 20.61 13.90
N HIS A 207 45.97 20.11 12.86
CA HIS A 207 46.27 20.93 11.67
C HIS A 207 44.98 21.29 10.93
N SER A 208 44.97 22.46 10.27
CA SER A 208 43.86 22.88 9.42
C SER A 208 43.90 22.17 8.07
N LEU A 209 42.77 22.19 7.36
CA LEU A 209 42.69 21.81 5.96
C LEU A 209 42.60 23.06 5.08
N PRO A 210 43.02 22.99 3.81
CA PRO A 210 43.05 24.11 2.88
C PRO A 210 41.65 24.48 2.35
N ILE A 211 40.70 24.75 3.25
CA ILE A 211 39.29 25.03 2.94
C ILE A 211 39.15 26.35 2.17
N ASN A 212 38.46 26.32 1.05
CA ASN A 212 38.08 27.48 0.26
C ASN A 212 36.70 27.28 -0.33
N LEU A 213 35.68 27.76 0.37
CA LEU A 213 34.29 27.57 -0.01
C LEU A 213 34.03 28.14 -1.40
N VAL A 214 33.31 27.37 -2.21
CA VAL A 214 32.80 27.84 -3.50
C VAL A 214 31.89 29.04 -3.21
N SER A 215 32.35 30.25 -3.54
CA SER A 215 31.51 31.43 -3.46
C SER A 215 30.74 31.60 -4.76
N SER A 216 29.46 31.95 -4.62
CA SER A 216 28.69 32.41 -5.76
C SER A 216 29.34 33.70 -6.25
N GLY A 217 30.08 33.63 -7.35
CA GLY A 217 30.51 34.82 -8.09
C GLY A 217 29.29 35.72 -8.26
N THR A 218 29.47 37.04 -8.16
CA THR A 218 28.42 38.06 -8.06
C THR A 218 27.34 37.84 -9.12
N ILE A 219 26.29 37.07 -8.80
CA ILE A 219 25.25 36.74 -9.76
C ILE A 219 24.48 38.03 -10.00
N ALA A 220 24.58 38.57 -11.22
CA ALA A 220 23.89 39.80 -11.64
C ALA A 220 22.35 39.67 -11.63
N SER A 221 21.82 38.46 -11.39
CA SER A 221 20.39 38.14 -11.32
C SER A 221 19.84 38.26 -9.89
N ASN A 222 18.66 38.86 -9.77
CA ASN A 222 17.90 38.98 -8.52
C ASN A 222 17.26 37.66 -8.05
N MET A 223 17.26 36.61 -8.88
CA MET A 223 16.81 35.24 -8.56
C MET A 223 18.00 34.28 -8.44
N LYS A 224 17.85 33.25 -7.61
CA LYS A 224 18.88 32.24 -7.36
C LYS A 224 18.24 30.84 -7.37
N TYR A 225 18.56 30.04 -8.38
CA TYR A 225 18.05 28.67 -8.56
C TYR A 225 16.52 28.54 -8.44
N PRO A 226 15.72 29.25 -9.27
CA PRO A 226 14.26 29.06 -9.26
C PRO A 226 13.90 27.64 -9.72
N SER A 227 12.93 27.00 -9.06
CA SER A 227 12.62 25.57 -9.28
C SER A 227 11.27 25.29 -9.93
N LYS A 228 10.23 26.10 -9.62
CA LYS A 228 8.87 25.89 -10.12
C LYS A 228 8.18 27.21 -10.43
N ILE A 229 7.25 27.13 -11.38
CA ILE A 229 6.31 28.19 -11.72
C ILE A 229 4.91 27.60 -11.87
N ALA A 230 3.90 28.32 -11.40
CA ALA A 230 2.49 28.01 -11.64
C ALA A 230 1.73 29.28 -11.98
N CYS A 231 0.61 29.11 -12.66
CA CYS A 231 -0.24 30.20 -13.12
C CYS A 231 -1.63 30.08 -12.48
N SER A 232 -2.26 31.22 -12.17
CA SER A 232 -3.64 31.25 -11.71
C SER A 232 -4.58 30.82 -12.84
N ALA A 233 -5.64 30.08 -12.48
CA ALA A 233 -6.69 29.76 -13.43
C ALA A 233 -7.56 31.00 -13.67
N PRO A 234 -8.04 31.25 -14.91
CA PRO A 234 -9.05 32.27 -15.13
C PRO A 234 -10.31 31.89 -14.36
N ASN A 235 -10.79 32.79 -13.48
CA ASN A 235 -12.08 32.61 -12.82
C ASN A 235 -13.15 32.50 -13.92
N GLY A 236 -13.91 31.41 -13.94
CA GLY A 236 -14.77 30.94 -15.04
C GLY A 236 -15.97 31.83 -15.42
N THR A 237 -15.89 33.14 -15.22
CA THR A 237 -16.78 34.10 -15.86
C THR A 237 -16.13 34.57 -17.15
N GLU A 238 -16.72 34.18 -18.29
CA GLU A 238 -16.46 34.85 -19.57
C GLU A 238 -16.62 36.36 -19.36
N GLY A 239 -15.51 37.11 -19.45
CA GLY A 239 -15.46 38.55 -19.18
C GLY A 239 -14.82 38.99 -17.86
N SER A 240 -14.23 38.09 -17.05
CA SER A 240 -13.38 38.54 -15.93
C SER A 240 -12.09 39.20 -16.45
N THR A 241 -11.91 40.48 -16.10
CA THR A 241 -10.73 41.30 -16.42
C THR A 241 -9.62 41.17 -15.38
N GLU A 242 -9.63 40.11 -14.56
CA GLU A 242 -8.59 39.91 -13.54
C GLU A 242 -7.26 39.52 -14.21
N GLU A 243 -6.20 40.23 -13.86
CA GLU A 243 -4.87 39.97 -14.42
C GLU A 243 -4.37 38.58 -14.03
N GLN A 244 -3.84 37.86 -15.01
CA GLN A 244 -3.24 36.55 -14.81
C GLN A 244 -1.98 36.69 -13.94
N LEU A 245 -1.92 35.91 -12.85
CA LEU A 245 -0.80 35.91 -11.92
C LEU A 245 0.00 34.62 -12.06
N PHE A 246 1.29 34.72 -11.80
CA PHE A 246 2.21 33.60 -11.74
C PHE A 246 2.90 33.57 -10.39
N ALA A 247 3.00 32.38 -9.80
CA ALA A 247 3.78 32.12 -8.60
C ALA A 247 5.08 31.44 -9.03
N VAL A 248 6.22 31.94 -8.55
CA VAL A 248 7.55 31.39 -8.81
C VAL A 248 8.22 31.07 -7.49
N SER A 249 8.74 29.85 -7.35
CA SER A 249 9.59 29.47 -6.23
C SER A 249 11.05 29.80 -6.53
N ASP A 250 11.55 30.82 -5.84
CA ASP A 250 12.95 31.26 -5.92
C ASP A 250 13.75 30.53 -4.83
N SER A 251 13.97 29.23 -5.05
CA SER A 251 14.37 28.26 -4.02
C SER A 251 15.69 28.62 -3.36
N GLY A 252 16.70 29.04 -4.12
CA GLY A 252 18.01 29.42 -3.58
C GLY A 252 18.01 30.75 -2.81
N ASN A 253 16.93 31.53 -2.86
CA ASN A 253 16.68 32.67 -1.99
C ASN A 253 15.59 32.38 -0.93
N HIS A 254 15.16 31.12 -0.77
CA HIS A 254 14.15 30.67 0.21
C HIS A 254 12.87 31.54 0.25
N ARG A 255 12.36 31.93 -0.93
CA ARG A 255 11.18 32.82 -1.04
C ARG A 255 10.26 32.45 -2.20
N ILE A 256 9.04 32.99 -2.17
CA ILE A 256 8.06 32.93 -3.26
C ILE A 256 7.86 34.32 -3.86
N LEU A 257 7.78 34.39 -5.18
CA LEU A 257 7.45 35.60 -5.92
C LEU A 257 6.09 35.43 -6.61
N ILE A 258 5.23 36.43 -6.48
CA ILE A 258 4.02 36.56 -7.30
C ILE A 258 4.30 37.63 -8.34
N ILE A 259 4.16 37.28 -9.61
CA ILE A 259 4.40 38.15 -10.74
C ILE A 259 3.16 38.26 -11.63
N ASP A 260 2.99 39.39 -12.30
CA ASP A 260 1.96 39.58 -13.33
C ASP A 260 2.40 39.01 -14.69
N GLY A 261 1.52 39.07 -15.69
CA GLY A 261 1.82 38.65 -17.06
C GLY A 261 2.86 39.51 -17.79
N ALA A 262 3.22 40.69 -17.27
CA ALA A 262 4.30 41.52 -17.78
C ALA A 262 5.66 41.19 -17.15
N GLY A 263 5.68 40.35 -16.10
CA GLY A 263 6.87 39.99 -15.33
C GLY A 263 7.17 40.95 -14.17
N THR A 264 6.25 41.85 -13.82
CA THR A 264 6.38 42.72 -12.64
C THR A 264 6.15 41.92 -11.37
N VAL A 265 7.02 42.08 -10.37
CA VAL A 265 6.84 41.44 -9.06
C VAL A 265 5.77 42.17 -8.26
N VAL A 266 4.60 41.55 -8.13
CA VAL A 266 3.46 42.05 -7.33
C VAL A 266 3.70 41.81 -5.84
N HIS A 267 4.11 40.59 -5.47
CA HIS A 267 4.42 40.24 -4.09
C HIS A 267 5.74 39.48 -3.97
N LYS A 268 6.51 39.86 -2.94
CA LYS A 268 7.71 39.14 -2.50
C LYS A 268 7.44 38.58 -1.11
N ILE A 269 7.41 37.27 -0.99
CA ILE A 269 6.93 36.56 0.20
C ILE A 269 8.08 35.74 0.77
N GLY A 270 8.53 36.12 1.97
CA GLY A 270 9.77 35.62 2.58
C GLY A 270 11.01 36.44 2.22
N GLY A 271 12.19 35.88 2.46
CA GLY A 271 13.47 36.54 2.25
C GLY A 271 14.63 35.55 2.13
N LYS A 272 15.85 36.06 1.90
CA LYS A 272 17.05 35.26 1.61
C LYS A 272 17.51 34.32 2.74
N GLN A 273 16.92 34.41 3.92
CA GLN A 273 17.23 33.54 5.05
C GLN A 273 16.23 32.39 5.09
N SER A 274 16.74 31.17 5.15
CA SER A 274 15.92 29.98 5.36
C SER A 274 15.26 29.99 6.75
N GLY A 275 14.14 29.28 6.88
CA GLY A 275 13.48 29.05 8.16
C GLY A 275 12.05 28.53 8.02
N PHE A 276 11.40 28.24 9.14
CA PHE A 276 10.04 27.70 9.20
C PHE A 276 9.15 28.58 10.07
N VAL A 277 8.75 29.73 9.54
CA VAL A 277 7.97 30.75 10.27
C VAL A 277 6.73 31.13 9.48
N ASP A 278 5.57 31.13 10.12
CA ASP A 278 4.28 31.60 9.60
C ASP A 278 4.10 33.12 9.87
N GLY A 279 3.12 33.75 9.25
CA GLY A 279 2.75 35.16 9.49
C GLY A 279 2.67 36.00 8.22
N SER A 280 2.89 37.31 8.34
CA SER A 280 2.83 38.23 7.19
C SER A 280 3.91 37.90 6.14
N PHE A 281 3.72 38.36 4.90
CA PHE A 281 4.67 38.12 3.81
C PHE A 281 6.13 38.49 4.12
N THR A 282 6.36 39.51 4.95
CA THR A 282 7.70 39.94 5.37
C THR A 282 8.29 39.12 6.52
N LYS A 283 7.44 38.51 7.35
CA LYS A 283 7.84 37.70 8.51
C LYS A 283 7.99 36.22 8.17
N ALA A 284 7.18 35.72 7.24
CA ALA A 284 7.20 34.34 6.82
C ALA A 284 8.60 33.92 6.36
N ARG A 285 8.96 32.67 6.61
CA ARG A 285 10.22 32.05 6.17
C ARG A 285 9.92 30.68 5.57
N PHE A 286 10.63 30.37 4.49
CA PHE A 286 10.62 29.09 3.79
C PHE A 286 12.02 28.49 3.83
N ASN A 287 12.16 27.24 3.39
CA ASN A 287 13.45 26.60 3.22
C ASN A 287 13.46 25.83 1.89
N ALA A 288 14.11 26.44 0.88
CA ALA A 288 14.25 25.89 -0.47
C ALA A 288 12.92 25.40 -1.08
N PRO A 289 11.86 26.25 -1.10
CA PRO A 289 10.54 25.84 -1.58
C PRO A 289 10.60 25.39 -3.03
N GLN A 290 9.80 24.39 -3.39
CA GLN A 290 9.76 23.76 -4.72
C GLN A 290 8.42 24.01 -5.40
N GLY A 291 7.54 23.02 -5.41
CA GLY A 291 6.19 23.07 -5.98
C GLY A 291 5.37 24.27 -5.53
N VAL A 292 4.65 24.86 -6.48
CA VAL A 292 3.65 25.91 -6.21
C VAL A 292 2.39 25.61 -7.01
N ALA A 293 1.22 25.84 -6.43
CA ALA A 293 -0.06 25.67 -7.10
C ALA A 293 -1.09 26.68 -6.63
N PHE A 294 -1.87 27.21 -7.56
CA PHE A 294 -3.00 28.09 -7.24
C PHE A 294 -4.27 27.29 -6.92
N GLN A 295 -5.00 27.77 -5.92
CA GLN A 295 -6.43 27.51 -5.75
C GLN A 295 -7.17 28.82 -6.07
N GLY A 296 -7.84 28.85 -7.21
CA GLY A 296 -8.42 30.08 -7.76
C GLY A 296 -7.34 31.14 -8.07
N SER A 297 -7.64 32.41 -7.78
CA SER A 297 -6.74 33.56 -7.93
C SER A 297 -6.09 34.01 -6.61
N ASP A 298 -6.59 33.56 -5.46
CA ASP A 298 -6.30 34.18 -4.16
C ASP A 298 -5.38 33.37 -3.24
N VAL A 299 -5.26 32.06 -3.47
CA VAL A 299 -4.54 31.16 -2.57
C VAL A 299 -3.47 30.41 -3.35
N VAL A 300 -2.26 30.38 -2.80
CA VAL A 300 -1.13 29.62 -3.34
C VAL A 300 -0.66 28.61 -2.31
N TYR A 301 -0.64 27.34 -2.70
CA TYR A 301 0.01 26.27 -1.95
C TYR A 301 1.46 26.12 -2.37
N VAL A 302 2.33 25.85 -1.40
CA VAL A 302 3.77 25.75 -1.59
C VAL A 302 4.28 24.46 -0.96
N ALA A 303 5.00 23.65 -1.73
CA ALA A 303 5.81 22.56 -1.21
C ALA A 303 7.11 23.14 -0.64
N ASP A 304 7.16 23.32 0.67
CA ASP A 304 8.31 23.87 1.40
C ASP A 304 9.26 22.72 1.77
N ASN A 305 10.05 22.34 0.76
CA ASN A 305 10.70 21.04 0.65
C ASN A 305 11.62 20.69 1.82
N GLU A 306 12.59 21.57 2.14
CA GLU A 306 13.57 21.35 3.22
C GLU A 306 13.01 21.64 4.63
N ASN A 307 11.78 22.17 4.71
CA ASN A 307 11.02 22.20 5.96
C ASN A 307 10.09 20.98 6.08
N HIS A 308 10.08 20.10 5.07
CA HIS A 308 9.17 18.95 4.97
C HIS A 308 7.72 19.33 5.28
N ALA A 309 7.26 20.44 4.68
CA ALA A 309 5.96 21.02 4.97
C ALA A 309 5.25 21.51 3.71
N VAL A 310 3.93 21.65 3.80
CA VAL A 310 3.12 22.36 2.81
C VAL A 310 2.62 23.65 3.44
N ARG A 311 2.83 24.76 2.75
CA ARG A 311 2.45 26.11 3.21
C ARG A 311 1.31 26.64 2.35
N ARG A 312 0.47 27.47 2.95
CA ARG A 312 -0.61 28.20 2.28
C ARG A 312 -0.30 29.68 2.36
N ILE A 313 -0.33 30.34 1.21
CA ILE A 313 -0.21 31.78 1.05
C ILE A 313 -1.58 32.30 0.67
N ASP A 314 -2.09 33.25 1.45
CA ASP A 314 -3.35 33.92 1.21
C ASP A 314 -3.06 35.35 0.72
N LEU A 315 -3.33 35.59 -0.57
CA LEU A 315 -3.00 36.85 -1.24
C LEU A 315 -3.90 38.01 -0.78
N LYS A 316 -5.13 37.71 -0.36
CA LYS A 316 -6.09 38.72 0.15
C LYS A 316 -5.71 39.22 1.53
N THR A 317 -5.39 38.31 2.45
CA THR A 317 -5.05 38.66 3.83
C THR A 317 -3.57 39.00 4.03
N GLY A 318 -2.71 38.61 3.09
CA GLY A 318 -1.27 38.85 3.18
C GLY A 318 -0.57 37.92 4.18
N LEU A 319 -1.13 36.74 4.43
CA LEU A 319 -0.68 35.80 5.46
C LEU A 319 -0.19 34.48 4.87
N VAL A 320 0.81 33.90 5.53
CA VAL A 320 1.34 32.57 5.28
C VAL A 320 1.05 31.69 6.49
N SER A 321 0.51 30.51 6.26
CA SER A 321 0.27 29.49 7.28
C SER A 321 0.78 28.11 6.86
N THR A 322 0.95 27.22 7.83
CA THR A 322 1.32 25.83 7.58
C THR A 322 0.08 24.95 7.47
N VAL A 323 -0.01 24.19 6.39
CA VAL A 323 -1.13 23.29 6.06
C VAL A 323 -0.85 21.87 6.57
N ALA A 324 0.38 21.39 6.37
CA ALA A 324 0.83 20.08 6.79
C ALA A 324 2.34 20.07 7.03
N GLY A 325 2.83 19.20 7.92
CA GLY A 325 4.24 19.16 8.33
C GLY A 325 4.57 20.11 9.47
N ASN A 326 5.65 19.81 10.20
CA ASN A 326 6.07 20.56 11.39
C ASN A 326 7.52 21.07 11.33
N GLY A 327 8.20 20.98 10.18
CA GLY A 327 9.62 21.34 10.06
C GLY A 327 10.58 20.15 10.20
N THR A 328 10.08 18.93 10.45
CA THR A 328 10.91 17.73 10.62
C THR A 328 10.56 16.66 9.57
N GLN A 329 11.58 15.94 9.12
CA GLN A 329 11.44 14.86 8.15
C GLN A 329 10.62 13.71 8.75
N GLY A 330 9.55 13.31 8.08
CA GLY A 330 8.73 12.16 8.42
C GLY A 330 9.19 10.87 7.74
N ASN A 331 8.85 9.74 8.36
CA ASN A 331 9.00 8.40 7.78
C ASN A 331 7.64 7.65 7.65
N ASP A 332 6.53 8.36 7.88
CA ASP A 332 5.18 7.83 7.75
C ASP A 332 4.86 7.58 6.28
N ARG A 333 4.42 6.36 5.96
CA ARG A 333 4.09 5.91 4.59
C ARG A 333 2.58 5.75 4.35
N THR A 334 1.76 6.08 5.34
CA THR A 334 0.31 5.90 5.29
C THR A 334 -0.41 7.24 5.41
N GLY A 335 -0.03 8.03 6.41
CA GLY A 335 -0.74 9.26 6.79
C GLY A 335 -1.97 8.99 7.65
N GLY A 336 -2.87 9.98 7.69
CA GLY A 336 -4.11 9.98 8.46
C GLY A 336 -4.20 11.07 9.52
N LYS A 337 -3.11 11.79 9.77
CA LYS A 337 -3.11 12.94 10.67
C LYS A 337 -3.43 14.23 9.91
N SER A 338 -3.74 15.27 10.67
CA SER A 338 -4.07 16.58 10.12
C SER A 338 -3.06 17.64 10.55
N GLY A 339 -2.90 18.67 9.72
CA GLY A 339 -2.09 19.83 10.08
C GLY A 339 -0.63 19.48 10.38
N ARG A 340 -0.09 20.11 11.43
CA ARG A 340 1.29 19.92 11.89
C ARG A 340 1.56 18.55 12.52
N GLU A 341 0.52 17.76 12.81
CA GLU A 341 0.71 16.41 13.36
C GLU A 341 1.09 15.39 12.28
N GLN A 342 0.74 15.66 11.02
CA GLN A 342 1.21 14.86 9.90
C GLN A 342 2.64 15.27 9.54
N LEU A 343 3.59 14.36 9.75
CA LEU A 343 4.94 14.51 9.23
C LEU A 343 4.96 14.16 7.75
N LEU A 344 5.66 14.96 6.95
CA LEU A 344 5.87 14.75 5.53
C LEU A 344 7.36 14.50 5.26
N SER A 345 7.71 14.02 4.08
CA SER A 345 9.10 13.76 3.70
C SER A 345 9.39 14.38 2.33
N SER A 346 9.90 15.60 2.37
CA SER A 346 10.37 16.34 1.20
C SER A 346 9.30 16.45 0.09
N PRO A 347 8.18 17.15 0.37
CA PRO A 347 7.19 17.43 -0.66
C PRO A 347 7.87 18.26 -1.76
N TRP A 348 7.72 17.83 -3.01
CA TRP A 348 8.46 18.41 -4.13
C TRP A 348 7.57 19.17 -5.09
N ASP A 349 6.37 18.65 -5.35
CA ASP A 349 5.38 19.34 -6.14
C ASP A 349 4.00 19.29 -5.50
N VAL A 350 3.17 20.27 -5.81
CA VAL A 350 1.79 20.32 -5.37
C VAL A 350 0.88 20.65 -6.55
N ALA A 351 -0.34 20.12 -6.54
CA ALA A 351 -1.33 20.42 -7.56
C ALA A 351 -2.75 20.35 -6.98
N VAL A 352 -3.60 21.31 -7.32
CA VAL A 352 -5.00 21.34 -6.85
C VAL A 352 -5.89 20.56 -7.81
N TYR A 353 -6.49 19.48 -7.33
CA TYR A 353 -7.44 18.65 -8.06
C TYR A 353 -8.86 18.87 -7.53
N ALA A 354 -9.78 19.21 -8.42
CA ALA A 354 -11.18 19.35 -8.11
C ALA A 354 -11.90 18.00 -8.37
N THR A 355 -12.45 17.39 -7.32
CA THR A 355 -13.23 16.15 -7.40
C THR A 355 -14.69 16.42 -7.08
N ARG A 356 -15.60 15.64 -7.66
CA ARG A 356 -16.96 15.54 -7.11
C ARG A 356 -16.90 14.77 -5.79
N ASP A 357 -17.73 15.14 -4.83
CA ASP A 357 -17.94 14.30 -3.66
C ASP A 357 -18.53 12.96 -4.10
N LEU A 358 -17.91 11.84 -3.72
CA LEU A 358 -18.36 10.49 -4.10
C LEU A 358 -19.45 9.96 -3.16
N ASP A 359 -20.20 10.87 -2.52
CA ASP A 359 -21.33 10.52 -1.68
C ASP A 359 -22.50 10.01 -2.53
N MET A 360 -22.83 8.72 -2.37
CA MET A 360 -23.92 8.06 -3.08
C MET A 360 -25.30 8.36 -2.47
N SER A 361 -25.37 9.15 -1.39
CA SER A 361 -26.64 9.64 -0.83
C SER A 361 -27.27 10.77 -1.66
N PHE A 362 -26.55 11.31 -2.63
CA PHE A 362 -27.11 12.22 -3.62
C PHE A 362 -27.96 11.44 -4.63
N HIS A 363 -29.28 11.56 -4.51
CA HIS A 363 -30.22 11.07 -5.51
C HIS A 363 -30.15 11.99 -6.74
N ALA A 364 -30.08 11.39 -7.94
CA ALA A 364 -29.99 12.08 -9.23
C ALA A 364 -31.18 12.98 -9.58
N ASP A 365 -32.15 13.05 -8.66
CA ASP A 365 -33.41 13.76 -8.73
C ASP A 365 -33.25 15.24 -8.32
N GLU A 366 -32.14 15.61 -7.68
CA GLU A 366 -31.78 16.99 -7.39
C GLU A 366 -31.02 17.62 -8.57
N ALA A 367 -31.58 18.68 -9.15
CA ALA A 367 -31.06 19.39 -10.32
C ALA A 367 -29.66 20.04 -10.14
N SER A 368 -29.01 19.86 -8.99
CA SER A 368 -27.67 20.36 -8.68
C SER A 368 -26.69 19.20 -8.58
N ALA A 369 -25.73 19.13 -9.51
CA ALA A 369 -24.58 18.24 -9.37
C ALA A 369 -23.90 18.44 -8.00
N PRO A 370 -23.44 17.38 -7.32
CA PRO A 370 -22.79 17.51 -6.02
C PRO A 370 -21.62 18.50 -6.12
N PRO A 371 -21.41 19.35 -5.10
CA PRO A 371 -20.40 20.40 -5.15
C PRO A 371 -19.02 19.78 -5.38
N SER A 372 -18.25 20.41 -6.26
CA SER A 372 -16.85 20.04 -6.49
C SER A 372 -16.03 20.47 -5.27
N LYS A 373 -15.25 19.54 -4.73
CA LYS A 373 -14.33 19.74 -3.59
C LYS A 373 -12.89 19.73 -4.08
N ASP A 374 -12.10 20.67 -3.61
CA ASP A 374 -10.68 20.73 -3.94
C ASP A 374 -9.87 19.83 -3.01
N VAL A 375 -8.97 19.06 -3.59
CA VAL A 375 -7.98 18.23 -2.91
C VAL A 375 -6.60 18.62 -3.38
N LEU A 376 -5.70 18.87 -2.43
CA LEU A 376 -4.33 19.22 -2.74
C LEU A 376 -3.50 17.93 -2.88
N LEU A 377 -3.09 17.62 -4.11
CA LEU A 377 -2.17 16.54 -4.39
C LEU A 377 -0.73 16.98 -4.11
N ILE A 378 0.07 16.08 -3.56
CA ILE A 378 1.44 16.33 -3.14
C ILE A 378 2.33 15.21 -3.70
N ALA A 379 3.34 15.55 -4.49
CA ALA A 379 4.39 14.63 -4.89
C ALA A 379 5.41 14.53 -3.75
N MET A 380 5.37 13.41 -3.03
CA MET A 380 6.22 13.17 -1.86
C MET A 380 7.49 12.43 -2.29
N ALA A 381 8.53 13.21 -2.59
CA ALA A 381 9.76 12.67 -3.13
C ALA A 381 10.51 11.78 -2.13
N GLY A 382 10.59 12.20 -0.87
CA GLY A 382 11.41 11.57 0.17
C GLY A 382 10.93 10.18 0.62
N ILE A 383 9.66 9.86 0.39
CA ILE A 383 9.09 8.52 0.63
C ILE A 383 8.44 7.94 -0.62
N HIS A 384 8.77 8.46 -1.81
CA HIS A 384 8.38 7.91 -3.11
C HIS A 384 6.88 7.62 -3.27
N GLN A 385 6.04 8.59 -2.91
CA GLN A 385 4.59 8.45 -2.90
C GLN A 385 3.88 9.69 -3.44
N ILE A 386 2.62 9.52 -3.83
CA ILE A 386 1.71 10.62 -4.09
C ILE A 386 0.71 10.68 -2.94
N TRP A 387 0.61 11.86 -2.33
CA TRP A 387 -0.23 12.14 -1.18
C TRP A 387 -1.36 13.10 -1.56
N ALA A 388 -2.42 13.08 -0.77
CA ALA A 388 -3.53 14.02 -0.85
C ALA A 388 -3.71 14.69 0.51
N HIS A 389 -3.89 16.00 0.50
CA HIS A 389 -4.39 16.78 1.63
C HIS A 389 -5.81 17.25 1.31
N PHE A 390 -6.77 16.81 2.12
CA PHE A 390 -8.18 17.11 1.94
C PHE A 390 -8.50 18.47 2.57
N LEU A 391 -8.88 19.45 1.76
CA LEU A 391 -9.16 20.81 2.25
C LEU A 391 -10.51 20.89 2.98
N GLU A 392 -11.42 20.01 2.62
CA GLU A 392 -12.78 19.90 3.15
C GLU A 392 -13.10 18.41 3.40
N ASP A 393 -14.13 18.15 4.20
CA ASP A 393 -14.63 16.79 4.40
C ASP A 393 -14.98 16.17 3.04
N THR A 394 -14.30 15.10 2.64
CA THR A 394 -14.39 14.56 1.27
C THR A 394 -14.58 13.05 1.32
N ILE A 395 -15.56 12.54 0.59
CA ILE A 395 -15.66 11.11 0.31
C ILE A 395 -14.81 10.81 -0.92
N TRP A 396 -13.73 10.06 -0.70
CA TRP A 396 -12.76 9.69 -1.73
C TRP A 396 -12.96 8.24 -2.19
N TRP A 397 -12.02 7.75 -3.00
CA TRP A 397 -11.98 6.41 -3.55
C TRP A 397 -12.39 5.30 -2.56
N LYS A 398 -13.22 4.36 -3.05
CA LYS A 398 -13.87 3.28 -2.26
C LYS A 398 -14.75 3.80 -1.11
N PHE A 399 -15.38 4.95 -1.30
CA PHE A 399 -16.29 5.57 -0.33
C PHE A 399 -15.66 5.83 1.04
N LYS A 400 -14.33 6.01 1.05
CA LYS A 400 -13.61 6.35 2.28
C LYS A 400 -13.81 7.82 2.59
N LYS A 401 -14.26 8.11 3.80
CA LYS A 401 -14.46 9.47 4.30
C LYS A 401 -13.15 10.00 4.87
N TYR A 402 -12.74 11.18 4.43
CA TYR A 402 -11.59 11.90 4.94
C TYR A 402 -12.07 13.25 5.49
N GLY A 403 -11.68 13.57 6.72
CA GLY A 403 -12.01 14.85 7.33
C GLY A 403 -11.16 15.98 6.77
N ALA A 404 -11.67 17.21 6.89
CA ALA A 404 -10.94 18.41 6.54
C ALA A 404 -9.57 18.48 7.27
N GLY A 405 -8.54 18.80 6.52
CA GLY A 405 -7.15 18.89 6.99
C GLY A 405 -6.39 17.56 7.00
N THR A 406 -7.03 16.41 6.74
CA THR A 406 -6.36 15.11 6.74
C THR A 406 -5.39 14.99 5.56
N CYS A 407 -4.20 14.45 5.83
CA CYS A 407 -3.22 14.09 4.82
C CYS A 407 -3.12 12.57 4.69
N TRP A 408 -3.12 12.04 3.47
CA TRP A 408 -3.10 10.60 3.25
C TRP A 408 -2.28 10.20 2.01
N ALA A 409 -1.57 9.08 2.07
CA ALA A 409 -0.89 8.49 0.91
C ALA A 409 -1.91 7.86 -0.03
N ILE A 410 -2.13 8.41 -1.22
CA ILE A 410 -3.14 7.90 -2.18
C ILE A 410 -2.55 6.93 -3.21
N ALA A 411 -1.24 6.99 -3.46
CA ALA A 411 -0.54 6.06 -4.34
C ALA A 411 0.93 5.90 -3.94
N GLY A 412 1.48 4.73 -4.22
CA GLY A 412 2.87 4.38 -3.91
C GLY A 412 2.99 3.56 -2.62
N SER A 413 3.81 2.51 -2.66
CA SER A 413 4.11 1.63 -1.53
C SER A 413 5.16 2.19 -0.58
N GLY A 414 5.82 3.27 -0.97
CA GLY A 414 6.96 3.85 -0.26
C GLY A 414 8.32 3.25 -0.60
N HIS A 415 8.37 2.23 -1.46
CA HIS A 415 9.63 1.69 -1.98
C HIS A 415 10.06 2.45 -3.24
N GLU A 416 11.35 2.71 -3.38
CA GLU A 416 11.94 3.34 -4.56
C GLU A 416 12.02 2.34 -5.73
N GLN A 417 11.03 2.32 -6.62
CA GLN A 417 11.00 1.39 -7.76
C GLN A 417 10.27 1.95 -8.97
N ASN A 418 10.52 1.36 -10.14
CA ASN A 418 9.76 1.61 -11.37
C ASN A 418 8.58 0.64 -11.57
N ARG A 419 7.60 0.60 -10.64
CA ARG A 419 6.50 -0.38 -10.67
C ARG A 419 5.14 0.23 -10.96
N ASN A 420 4.51 -0.22 -12.04
CA ASN A 420 3.13 0.14 -12.39
C ASN A 420 2.16 -0.98 -12.02
N THR A 421 0.96 -0.61 -11.59
CA THR A 421 -0.12 -1.56 -11.24
C THR A 421 -1.45 -0.82 -11.19
N SER A 422 -2.54 -1.58 -11.32
CA SER A 422 -3.91 -1.09 -11.16
C SER A 422 -4.26 -0.71 -9.71
N TYR A 423 -3.50 -1.19 -8.72
CA TYR A 423 -3.73 -0.89 -7.30
C TYR A 423 -2.79 0.22 -6.80
N PRO A 424 -3.28 1.41 -6.46
CA PRO A 424 -2.43 2.58 -6.17
C PRO A 424 -1.37 2.34 -5.09
N HIS A 425 -1.70 1.65 -3.99
CA HIS A 425 -0.76 1.38 -2.90
C HIS A 425 0.29 0.31 -3.22
N SER A 426 0.03 -0.54 -4.23
CA SER A 426 1.01 -1.53 -4.69
C SER A 426 1.92 -0.97 -5.78
N ALA A 427 1.60 0.21 -6.33
CA ALA A 427 2.49 0.93 -7.21
C ALA A 427 3.71 1.38 -6.42
N ALA A 428 4.81 1.63 -7.12
CA ALA A 428 6.00 2.18 -6.50
C ALA A 428 6.58 3.22 -7.45
N PHE A 429 6.98 4.34 -6.87
CA PHE A 429 7.58 5.48 -7.54
C PHE A 429 9.04 5.56 -7.14
N ALA A 430 9.79 6.43 -7.79
CA ALA A 430 11.18 6.72 -7.51
C ALA A 430 11.37 8.24 -7.60
N GLN A 431 11.22 8.88 -6.44
CA GLN A 431 11.35 10.33 -6.27
C GLN A 431 10.43 11.13 -7.23
N PRO A 432 9.10 11.05 -7.06
CA PRO A 432 8.17 11.87 -7.84
C PRO A 432 8.40 13.36 -7.54
N SER A 433 8.63 14.16 -8.57
CA SER A 433 9.06 15.57 -8.43
C SER A 433 8.21 16.57 -9.23
N GLY A 434 7.22 16.09 -9.98
CA GLY A 434 6.34 16.93 -10.78
C GLY A 434 4.95 16.33 -10.90
N LEU A 435 3.93 17.18 -10.86
CA LEU A 435 2.53 16.84 -11.07
C LEU A 435 1.92 17.75 -12.14
N ALA A 436 1.09 17.17 -13.01
CA ALA A 436 0.24 17.90 -13.92
C ALA A 436 -1.13 17.23 -13.97
N ILE A 437 -2.19 18.03 -13.87
CA ILE A 437 -3.56 17.53 -13.78
C ILE A 437 -4.26 17.77 -15.11
N ASN A 438 -4.78 16.70 -15.71
CA ASN A 438 -5.79 16.79 -16.75
C ASN A 438 -7.17 16.71 -16.10
N ARG A 439 -7.81 17.87 -15.89
CA ARG A 439 -9.12 17.96 -15.23
C ARG A 439 -10.23 17.27 -16.02
N THR A 440 -10.20 17.38 -17.35
CA THR A 440 -11.24 16.80 -18.23
C THR A 440 -11.20 15.28 -18.24
N ALA A 441 -9.99 14.70 -18.33
CA ALA A 441 -9.82 13.24 -18.31
C ALA A 441 -9.74 12.64 -16.90
N LYS A 442 -9.69 13.49 -15.86
CA LYS A 442 -9.43 13.11 -14.46
C LYS A 442 -8.16 12.27 -14.33
N GLU A 443 -7.05 12.78 -14.88
CA GLU A 443 -5.76 12.10 -14.85
C GLU A 443 -4.71 12.98 -14.20
N VAL A 444 -3.78 12.37 -13.47
CA VAL A 444 -2.59 13.03 -12.93
C VAL A 444 -1.38 12.43 -13.64
N TYR A 445 -0.65 13.28 -14.33
CA TYR A 445 0.66 12.97 -14.85
C TYR A 445 1.69 13.30 -13.79
N LEU A 446 2.66 12.41 -13.61
CA LEU A 446 3.74 12.60 -12.65
C LEU A 446 5.10 12.40 -13.32
N ALA A 447 6.04 13.28 -12.99
CA ALA A 447 7.44 13.12 -13.34
C ALA A 447 8.13 12.31 -12.23
N ASP A 448 8.52 11.09 -12.55
CA ASP A 448 9.17 10.15 -11.64
C ASP A 448 10.69 10.17 -11.90
N SER A 449 11.38 11.04 -11.19
CA SER A 449 12.70 11.54 -11.58
C SER A 449 13.77 10.45 -11.55
N GLU A 450 13.85 9.66 -10.48
CA GLU A 450 14.90 8.66 -10.29
C GLU A 450 14.70 7.40 -11.16
N SER A 451 13.45 7.14 -11.58
CA SER A 451 13.18 6.11 -12.60
C SER A 451 13.29 6.63 -14.02
N SER A 452 13.46 7.95 -14.20
CA SER A 452 13.49 8.63 -15.50
C SER A 452 12.22 8.38 -16.33
N ALA A 453 11.05 8.39 -15.69
CA ALA A 453 9.77 8.09 -16.33
C ALA A 453 8.72 9.20 -16.11
N ILE A 454 7.83 9.36 -17.10
CA ILE A 454 6.55 10.05 -16.89
C ILE A 454 5.49 8.98 -16.68
N ARG A 455 4.72 9.10 -15.59
CA ARG A 455 3.65 8.16 -15.29
C ARG A 455 2.31 8.85 -15.20
N LYS A 456 1.26 8.05 -15.22
CA LYS A 456 -0.12 8.50 -15.17
C LYS A 456 -0.86 7.76 -14.07
N ILE A 457 -1.59 8.51 -13.25
CA ILE A 457 -2.54 7.99 -12.28
C ILE A 457 -3.93 8.38 -12.79
N SER A 458 -4.79 7.40 -13.03
CA SER A 458 -6.20 7.66 -13.29
C SER A 458 -6.89 8.02 -11.97
N LEU A 459 -7.55 9.17 -11.94
CA LEU A 459 -8.47 9.55 -10.86
C LEU A 459 -9.91 9.15 -11.19
N ASP A 460 -10.15 8.65 -12.41
CA ASP A 460 -11.39 7.97 -12.78
C ASP A 460 -11.22 6.45 -12.70
N LEU A 461 -12.03 5.79 -11.87
CA LEU A 461 -12.10 4.33 -11.76
C LEU A 461 -13.27 3.73 -12.56
N PHE A 462 -14.02 4.56 -13.30
CA PHE A 462 -15.18 4.15 -14.11
C PHE A 462 -14.87 4.12 -15.62
N ALA A 463 -13.61 3.90 -16.02
CA ALA A 463 -13.24 3.69 -17.42
C ALA A 463 -13.65 2.29 -17.93
N PHE A 464 -14.80 1.80 -17.46
CA PHE A 464 -15.52 0.70 -18.07
C PHE A 464 -16.56 1.26 -19.04
N GLY A 465 -17.07 0.42 -19.91
CA GLY A 465 -18.01 0.80 -20.95
C GLY A 465 -17.88 -0.16 -22.11
N ASP A 466 -18.53 0.16 -23.22
CA ASP A 466 -18.61 -0.73 -24.38
C ASP A 466 -18.16 0.01 -25.64
N VAL A 467 -16.85 0.13 -25.81
CA VAL A 467 -16.24 0.87 -26.93
C VAL A 467 -15.14 0.03 -27.55
N ASP A 468 -15.24 -0.20 -28.84
CA ASP A 468 -14.19 -0.83 -29.64
C ASP A 468 -13.12 0.21 -30.01
N GLY A 469 -11.85 -0.22 -30.11
CA GLY A 469 -10.77 0.71 -30.37
C GLY A 469 -9.38 0.17 -30.05
N LYS A 470 -8.36 1.01 -30.23
CA LYS A 470 -6.96 0.63 -30.02
C LYS A 470 -6.49 0.96 -28.61
N GLN A 471 -5.82 0.01 -27.96
CA GLN A 471 -5.22 0.16 -26.63
C GLN A 471 -6.20 0.78 -25.61
N TYR A 472 -5.83 1.90 -24.99
CA TYR A 472 -6.61 2.62 -24.00
C TYR A 472 -7.87 3.28 -24.57
N GLY A 473 -8.05 3.32 -25.89
CA GLY A 473 -9.29 3.76 -26.53
C GLY A 473 -10.44 2.77 -26.32
N ALA A 474 -10.14 1.47 -26.24
CA ALA A 474 -11.14 0.44 -25.98
C ALA A 474 -11.66 0.50 -24.53
N LYS A 475 -12.92 0.11 -24.33
CA LYS A 475 -13.59 0.02 -23.03
C LYS A 475 -14.33 -1.31 -22.91
N PHE A 476 -14.21 -1.93 -21.74
CA PHE A 476 -14.80 -3.22 -21.38
C PHE A 476 -15.41 -3.12 -19.98
N GLN A 477 -16.26 -4.05 -19.59
CA GLN A 477 -16.90 -4.10 -18.29
C GLN A 477 -16.84 -5.50 -17.67
N HIS A 478 -16.00 -5.63 -16.64
CA HIS A 478 -15.83 -6.83 -15.82
C HIS A 478 -15.55 -8.13 -16.61
N PRO A 479 -14.56 -8.16 -17.51
CA PRO A 479 -14.30 -9.37 -18.31
C PRO A 479 -13.77 -10.52 -17.45
N LEU A 480 -14.40 -11.71 -17.53
CA LEU A 480 -14.07 -12.87 -16.68
C LEU A 480 -13.30 -13.99 -17.40
N GLY A 481 -13.50 -14.16 -18.71
CA GLY A 481 -12.91 -15.24 -19.50
C GLY A 481 -11.98 -14.71 -20.60
N VAL A 482 -10.89 -15.42 -20.90
CA VAL A 482 -9.93 -15.06 -21.96
C VAL A 482 -9.33 -16.31 -22.61
N ALA A 483 -9.13 -16.29 -23.93
CA ALA A 483 -8.44 -17.33 -24.68
C ALA A 483 -7.63 -16.74 -25.84
N TYR A 484 -6.41 -17.23 -26.03
CA TYR A 484 -5.57 -16.85 -27.18
C TYR A 484 -5.72 -17.86 -28.31
N ASN A 485 -5.95 -17.37 -29.53
CA ASN A 485 -5.96 -18.21 -30.74
C ASN A 485 -4.64 -18.03 -31.51
N PRO A 486 -3.74 -19.03 -31.51
CA PRO A 486 -2.46 -18.93 -32.19
C PRO A 486 -2.58 -18.92 -33.72
N GLN A 487 -3.75 -19.26 -34.29
CA GLN A 487 -3.93 -19.35 -35.74
C GLN A 487 -4.26 -18.02 -36.41
N ASP A 488 -5.06 -17.18 -35.76
CA ASP A 488 -5.40 -15.85 -36.24
C ASP A 488 -4.63 -14.73 -35.51
N GLY A 489 -3.88 -15.07 -34.45
CA GLY A 489 -3.10 -14.11 -33.67
C GLY A 489 -3.94 -13.18 -32.79
N HIS A 490 -5.18 -13.56 -32.46
CA HIS A 490 -6.07 -12.76 -31.64
C HIS A 490 -6.27 -13.35 -30.23
N ILE A 491 -6.50 -12.46 -29.26
CA ILE A 491 -7.01 -12.79 -27.93
C ILE A 491 -8.50 -12.54 -27.92
N TYR A 492 -9.29 -13.58 -27.66
CA TYR A 492 -10.72 -13.47 -27.45
C TYR A 492 -11.00 -13.40 -25.95
N PHE A 493 -12.02 -12.66 -25.55
CA PHE A 493 -12.41 -12.55 -24.14
C PHE A 493 -13.91 -12.29 -23.99
N ALA A 494 -14.44 -12.68 -22.83
CA ALA A 494 -15.83 -12.46 -22.47
C ALA A 494 -15.92 -11.14 -21.73
N ASP A 495 -16.55 -10.16 -22.35
CA ASP A 495 -16.85 -8.85 -21.78
C ASP A 495 -18.16 -8.94 -20.99
N THR A 496 -18.07 -9.56 -19.82
CA THR A 496 -19.17 -10.20 -19.10
C THR A 496 -20.35 -9.24 -18.83
N TYR A 497 -20.09 -8.05 -18.27
CA TYR A 497 -21.18 -7.12 -17.93
C TYR A 497 -21.69 -6.29 -19.12
N ASN A 498 -20.91 -6.24 -20.21
CA ASN A 498 -21.41 -5.73 -21.49
C ASN A 498 -22.17 -6.80 -22.30
N HIS A 499 -22.25 -8.03 -21.79
CA HIS A 499 -22.92 -9.17 -22.44
C HIS A 499 -22.41 -9.45 -23.86
N LYS A 500 -21.09 -9.36 -24.05
CA LYS A 500 -20.44 -9.48 -25.36
C LYS A 500 -19.21 -10.38 -25.32
N ILE A 501 -18.86 -10.92 -26.48
CA ILE A 501 -17.53 -11.49 -26.74
C ILE A 501 -16.77 -10.50 -27.60
N LYS A 502 -15.52 -10.23 -27.23
CA LYS A 502 -14.65 -9.31 -27.96
C LYS A 502 -13.33 -9.98 -28.30
N LYS A 503 -12.60 -9.43 -29.27
CA LYS A 503 -11.27 -9.89 -29.67
C LYS A 503 -10.28 -8.74 -29.78
N ILE A 504 -9.02 -9.02 -29.46
CA ILE A 504 -7.88 -8.11 -29.58
C ILE A 504 -6.87 -8.73 -30.54
N ASP A 505 -6.51 -8.01 -31.59
CA ASP A 505 -5.35 -8.35 -32.42
C ASP A 505 -4.06 -8.04 -31.64
N VAL A 506 -3.22 -9.05 -31.42
CA VAL A 506 -2.00 -8.93 -30.60
C VAL A 506 -0.94 -8.05 -31.26
N THR A 507 -0.96 -7.92 -32.59
CA THR A 507 -0.01 -7.09 -33.33
C THR A 507 -0.43 -5.62 -33.33
N THR A 508 -1.70 -5.34 -33.59
CA THR A 508 -2.20 -3.96 -33.70
C THR A 508 -2.73 -3.39 -32.38
N ASN A 509 -2.96 -4.25 -31.37
CA ASN A 509 -3.63 -3.92 -30.10
C ASN A 509 -5.01 -3.28 -30.29
N CYS A 510 -5.72 -3.64 -31.37
CA CYS A 510 -7.07 -3.17 -31.66
C CYS A 510 -8.10 -4.16 -31.13
N ALA A 511 -9.01 -3.68 -30.28
CA ALA A 511 -10.12 -4.45 -29.74
C ALA A 511 -11.40 -4.21 -30.56
N THR A 512 -12.10 -5.29 -30.91
CA THR A 512 -13.35 -5.26 -31.67
C THR A 512 -14.37 -6.24 -31.08
N THR A 513 -15.65 -5.92 -31.20
CA THR A 513 -16.76 -6.77 -30.80
C THR A 513 -16.98 -7.88 -31.82
N CYS A 514 -17.14 -9.11 -31.33
CA CYS A 514 -17.49 -10.26 -32.17
C CYS A 514 -19.01 -10.35 -32.30
N GLU A 515 -19.51 -10.40 -33.54
CA GLU A 515 -20.91 -10.70 -33.81
C GLU A 515 -21.07 -12.16 -34.24
N PHE A 516 -21.98 -12.87 -33.58
CA PHE A 516 -22.33 -14.24 -33.92
C PHE A 516 -23.80 -14.36 -34.25
N ARG A 517 -24.15 -15.19 -35.24
CA ARG A 517 -25.51 -15.36 -35.75
C ARG A 517 -26.06 -16.74 -35.43
N GLU A 518 -27.29 -16.77 -34.92
CA GLU A 518 -28.05 -17.99 -34.72
C GLU A 518 -28.60 -18.52 -36.06
N PRO A 519 -29.02 -19.79 -36.15
CA PRO A 519 -29.56 -20.38 -37.38
C PRO A 519 -30.79 -19.67 -37.96
N ASN A 520 -31.51 -18.90 -37.13
CA ASN A 520 -32.65 -18.07 -37.53
C ASN A 520 -32.24 -16.70 -38.11
N GLY A 521 -30.94 -16.41 -38.22
CA GLY A 521 -30.38 -15.15 -38.74
C GLY A 521 -30.24 -14.03 -37.69
N GLY A 522 -30.73 -14.23 -36.47
CA GLY A 522 -30.63 -13.27 -35.37
C GLY A 522 -29.22 -13.18 -34.80
N VAL A 523 -28.81 -11.98 -34.37
CA VAL A 523 -27.55 -11.78 -33.65
C VAL A 523 -27.70 -12.32 -32.22
N ARG A 524 -26.78 -13.18 -31.78
CA ARG A 524 -26.80 -13.75 -30.43
C ARG A 524 -26.64 -12.65 -29.39
N ARG A 525 -27.52 -12.68 -28.38
CA ARG A 525 -27.38 -11.91 -27.15
C ARG A 525 -26.87 -12.83 -26.06
N PHE A 526 -25.77 -12.47 -25.42
CA PHE A 526 -25.25 -13.19 -24.26
C PHE A 526 -25.88 -12.64 -22.98
N ASN A 527 -25.68 -13.33 -21.86
CA ASN A 527 -26.05 -12.86 -20.54
C ASN A 527 -24.97 -13.27 -19.54
N GLU A 528 -24.11 -12.30 -19.22
CA GLU A 528 -22.92 -12.47 -18.38
C GLU A 528 -22.06 -13.70 -18.74
N PRO A 529 -21.53 -13.77 -19.98
CA PRO A 529 -20.63 -14.84 -20.36
C PRO A 529 -19.37 -14.78 -19.49
N ALA A 530 -18.99 -15.89 -18.85
CA ALA A 530 -17.90 -15.89 -17.86
C ALA A 530 -16.64 -16.63 -18.30
N GLY A 531 -16.73 -17.49 -19.31
CA GLY A 531 -15.61 -18.32 -19.74
C GLY A 531 -15.64 -18.61 -21.24
N LEU A 532 -14.47 -18.78 -21.84
CA LEU A 532 -14.33 -19.23 -23.22
C LEU A 532 -13.04 -20.02 -23.44
N CYS A 533 -13.05 -20.92 -24.43
CA CYS A 533 -11.85 -21.64 -24.86
C CYS A 533 -11.96 -22.07 -26.33
N PHE A 534 -10.81 -22.30 -26.96
CA PHE A 534 -10.73 -22.80 -28.33
C PHE A 534 -10.71 -24.32 -28.38
N ASP A 535 -11.23 -24.87 -29.48
CA ASP A 535 -10.90 -26.22 -29.88
C ASP A 535 -9.44 -26.33 -30.33
N ARG A 536 -8.95 -27.57 -30.53
CA ARG A 536 -7.56 -27.79 -30.96
C ARG A 536 -7.25 -27.16 -32.32
N SER A 537 -8.26 -27.03 -33.19
CA SER A 537 -8.09 -26.44 -34.50
C SER A 537 -8.20 -24.92 -34.48
N GLY A 538 -8.50 -24.25 -33.36
CA GLY A 538 -8.62 -22.79 -33.30
C GLY A 538 -9.77 -22.19 -34.12
N GLN A 539 -10.66 -23.01 -34.68
CA GLN A 539 -11.78 -22.59 -35.53
C GLN A 539 -13.08 -22.47 -34.75
N LEU A 540 -13.23 -23.25 -33.66
CA LEU A 540 -14.42 -23.25 -32.82
C LEU A 540 -14.10 -22.63 -31.45
N LEU A 541 -14.91 -21.66 -31.06
CA LEU A 541 -14.87 -21.00 -29.76
C LEU A 541 -16.02 -21.51 -28.89
N TYR A 542 -15.69 -22.17 -27.80
CA TYR A 542 -16.64 -22.57 -26.77
C TYR A 542 -16.84 -21.43 -25.79
N ILE A 543 -18.08 -21.13 -25.44
CA ILE A 543 -18.45 -20.00 -24.57
C ILE A 543 -19.39 -20.52 -23.48
N ALA A 544 -19.10 -20.17 -22.23
CA ALA A 544 -19.99 -20.37 -21.09
C ALA A 544 -20.85 -19.12 -20.89
N ASP A 545 -22.13 -19.22 -21.28
CA ASP A 545 -23.12 -18.15 -21.20
C ASP A 545 -23.90 -18.27 -19.88
N THR A 546 -23.29 -17.74 -18.80
CA THR A 546 -23.56 -18.12 -17.40
C THR A 546 -25.02 -17.93 -16.98
N ASN A 547 -25.58 -16.74 -17.20
CA ASN A 547 -26.92 -16.40 -16.75
C ASN A 547 -28.00 -16.88 -17.72
N ASN A 548 -27.61 -17.39 -18.90
CA ASN A 548 -28.49 -18.15 -19.78
C ASN A 548 -28.41 -19.66 -19.51
N HIS A 549 -27.53 -20.11 -18.61
CA HIS A 549 -27.32 -21.53 -18.26
C HIS A 549 -26.96 -22.43 -19.45
N GLU A 550 -26.24 -21.87 -20.44
CA GLU A 550 -25.94 -22.54 -21.70
C GLU A 550 -24.44 -22.58 -22.00
N LEU A 551 -24.01 -23.66 -22.66
CA LEU A 551 -22.72 -23.70 -23.36
C LEU A 551 -22.98 -23.48 -24.85
N LEU A 552 -22.20 -22.60 -25.46
CA LEU A 552 -22.32 -22.25 -26.87
C LEU A 552 -21.05 -22.64 -27.61
N ILE A 553 -21.19 -22.98 -28.89
CA ILE A 553 -20.10 -23.19 -29.83
C ILE A 553 -20.26 -22.18 -30.95
N ALA A 554 -19.31 -21.27 -31.07
CA ALA A 554 -19.22 -20.30 -32.15
C ALA A 554 -18.16 -20.74 -33.16
N ASN A 555 -18.49 -20.72 -34.44
CA ASN A 555 -17.55 -20.95 -35.52
C ASN A 555 -16.98 -19.62 -36.00
N LEU A 556 -15.67 -19.45 -35.88
CA LEU A 556 -15.00 -18.20 -36.26
C LEU A 556 -14.90 -18.00 -37.79
N THR A 557 -15.08 -19.06 -38.58
CA THR A 557 -14.94 -19.00 -40.04
C THR A 557 -16.17 -18.40 -40.73
N ASP A 558 -17.37 -18.72 -40.24
CA ASP A 558 -18.64 -18.29 -40.82
C ASP A 558 -19.47 -17.40 -39.87
N GLY A 559 -19.02 -17.18 -38.63
CA GLY A 559 -19.70 -16.37 -37.62
C GLY A 559 -20.98 -17.02 -37.07
N SER A 560 -21.22 -18.30 -37.32
CA SER A 560 -22.39 -19.01 -36.80
C SER A 560 -22.19 -19.41 -35.33
N ILE A 561 -23.28 -19.41 -34.55
CA ILE A 561 -23.27 -19.88 -33.15
C ILE A 561 -24.45 -20.81 -32.88
N ARG A 562 -24.20 -21.85 -32.08
CA ARG A 562 -25.21 -22.83 -31.70
C ARG A 562 -25.00 -23.33 -30.27
N PRO A 563 -26.07 -23.75 -29.57
CA PRO A 563 -25.94 -24.45 -28.29
C PRO A 563 -25.15 -25.76 -28.42
N LEU A 564 -24.28 -26.02 -27.45
CA LEU A 564 -23.65 -27.31 -27.22
C LEU A 564 -24.64 -28.20 -26.47
N LYS A 565 -25.27 -29.12 -27.19
CA LYS A 565 -26.10 -30.17 -26.58
C LYS A 565 -25.21 -31.14 -25.81
N LEU A 566 -25.30 -31.12 -24.49
CA LEU A 566 -24.69 -32.13 -23.63
C LEU A 566 -25.63 -33.34 -23.54
N THR A 567 -25.12 -34.52 -23.87
CA THR A 567 -25.83 -35.78 -23.61
C THR A 567 -25.10 -36.49 -22.50
N PHE A 568 -25.71 -36.53 -21.32
CA PHE A 568 -25.18 -37.27 -20.19
C PHE A 568 -25.51 -38.75 -20.41
N ARG A 569 -24.51 -39.56 -20.78
CA ARG A 569 -24.64 -41.02 -20.74
C ARG A 569 -24.39 -41.42 -19.30
N VAL A 570 -25.41 -41.96 -18.64
CA VAL A 570 -25.24 -42.64 -17.35
C VAL A 570 -24.84 -44.08 -17.69
N PRO A 571 -23.61 -44.54 -17.38
CA PRO A 571 -23.26 -45.96 -17.51
C PRO A 571 -23.94 -46.73 -16.36
N GLU A 572 -24.68 -47.78 -16.69
CA GLU A 572 -25.42 -48.63 -15.74
C GLU A 572 -24.54 -49.45 -14.75
N GLU A 573 -23.22 -49.23 -14.67
CA GLU A 573 -22.31 -50.01 -13.81
C GLU A 573 -21.31 -49.17 -12.99
N LEU A 574 -21.52 -47.87 -12.84
CA LEU A 574 -20.68 -47.00 -12.01
C LEU A 574 -21.47 -46.37 -10.85
N ASP A 575 -21.91 -47.21 -9.91
CA ASP A 575 -22.14 -46.80 -8.51
C ASP A 575 -21.49 -47.79 -7.53
N SER A 576 -20.48 -48.54 -8.01
CA SER A 576 -19.67 -49.41 -7.15
C SER A 576 -18.18 -49.12 -7.28
N VAL A 577 -17.60 -48.81 -6.11
CA VAL A 577 -16.20 -48.57 -5.78
C VAL A 577 -15.63 -47.20 -6.17
N GLY A 578 -15.62 -46.28 -5.20
CA GLY A 578 -14.44 -45.44 -4.99
C GLY A 578 -14.62 -43.92 -4.97
N GLU A 579 -15.78 -43.35 -4.64
CA GLU A 579 -15.84 -41.91 -4.29
C GLU A 579 -15.49 -41.70 -2.82
N ASP A 580 -14.20 -41.89 -2.53
CA ASP A 580 -13.62 -41.32 -1.33
C ASP A 580 -13.34 -39.82 -1.59
N GLN A 581 -14.05 -39.02 -0.80
CA GLN A 581 -13.62 -37.71 -0.27
C GLN A 581 -13.94 -36.43 -1.05
N ARG A 582 -15.23 -36.16 -1.29
CA ARG A 582 -15.76 -34.89 -0.77
C ARG A 582 -15.94 -35.06 0.73
N ARG A 583 -14.87 -34.78 1.48
CA ARG A 583 -14.94 -34.63 2.94
C ARG A 583 -16.06 -33.64 3.26
N ARG A 584 -17.21 -34.16 3.70
CA ARG A 584 -18.04 -33.49 4.69
C ARG A 584 -17.15 -33.38 5.92
N SER A 585 -16.41 -32.29 6.02
CA SER A 585 -15.40 -32.09 7.07
C SER A 585 -16.00 -31.81 8.45
N GLY A 586 -17.31 -32.01 8.63
CA GLY A 586 -18.00 -31.81 9.90
C GLY A 586 -18.31 -33.14 10.57
N THR A 587 -18.06 -33.21 11.88
CA THR A 587 -18.43 -34.37 12.70
C THR A 587 -19.96 -34.53 12.67
N THR A 588 -20.47 -35.69 12.23
CA THR A 588 -21.91 -36.00 12.32
C THR A 588 -22.19 -36.74 13.63
N ILE A 589 -23.22 -36.30 14.35
CA ILE A 589 -23.53 -36.80 15.70
C ILE A 589 -25.00 -37.16 15.75
N LYS A 590 -25.29 -38.38 16.23
CA LYS A 590 -26.64 -38.90 16.42
C LYS A 590 -26.92 -39.10 17.92
N PRO A 591 -27.98 -38.49 18.48
CA PRO A 591 -28.42 -38.80 19.84
C PRO A 591 -28.88 -40.25 20.00
N SER A 592 -28.96 -40.72 21.24
CA SER A 592 -29.15 -42.15 21.58
C SER A 592 -30.52 -42.75 21.28
N GLY A 593 -31.53 -41.96 20.89
CA GLY A 593 -32.86 -42.47 20.54
C GLY A 593 -33.69 -41.49 19.68
N PRO A 594 -34.70 -42.00 18.94
CA PRO A 594 -35.56 -41.17 18.09
C PRO A 594 -36.60 -40.39 18.91
N ILE A 595 -37.02 -39.24 18.39
CA ILE A 595 -38.08 -38.41 18.95
C ILE A 595 -39.42 -39.10 18.69
N LYS A 596 -40.16 -39.41 19.76
CA LYS A 596 -41.44 -40.13 19.64
C LYS A 596 -42.61 -39.16 19.46
N MET A 597 -43.44 -39.41 18.44
CA MET A 597 -44.60 -38.58 18.09
C MET A 597 -45.90 -39.37 18.13
N HIS A 598 -47.02 -38.71 18.46
CA HIS A 598 -48.33 -39.35 18.44
C HIS A 598 -48.86 -39.52 17.00
N PRO A 599 -49.36 -40.70 16.59
CA PRO A 599 -49.64 -41.02 15.19
C PRO A 599 -50.88 -40.31 14.61
N ASN A 600 -51.86 -39.98 15.45
CA ASN A 600 -53.16 -39.43 15.03
C ASN A 600 -53.46 -38.05 15.66
N ALA A 601 -52.47 -37.16 15.65
CA ALA A 601 -52.64 -35.78 16.13
C ALA A 601 -53.03 -34.83 14.98
N GLY A 602 -54.01 -33.95 15.22
CA GLY A 602 -54.50 -32.99 14.21
C GLY A 602 -53.44 -31.97 13.81
N GLN A 603 -52.80 -31.33 14.80
CA GLN A 603 -51.59 -30.53 14.63
C GLN A 603 -50.47 -31.06 15.52
N SER A 604 -49.27 -31.17 14.97
CA SER A 604 -48.10 -31.62 15.72
C SER A 604 -46.97 -30.61 15.61
N SER A 605 -46.30 -30.33 16.73
CA SER A 605 -45.06 -29.56 16.70
C SER A 605 -43.97 -30.20 17.55
N ILE A 606 -42.72 -29.99 17.17
CA ILE A 606 -41.55 -30.38 17.94
C ILE A 606 -40.83 -29.10 18.32
N ARG A 607 -40.71 -28.84 19.63
CA ARG A 607 -39.83 -27.80 20.13
C ARG A 607 -38.50 -28.43 20.51
N LEU A 608 -37.46 -28.09 19.76
CA LEU A 608 -36.10 -28.50 20.03
C LEU A 608 -35.36 -27.39 20.78
N THR A 609 -34.71 -27.75 21.89
CA THR A 609 -33.85 -26.84 22.64
C THR A 609 -32.43 -27.42 22.69
N PHE A 610 -31.46 -26.70 22.15
CA PHE A 610 -30.04 -27.06 22.23
C PHE A 610 -29.33 -26.12 23.18
N ASN A 611 -28.85 -26.65 24.30
CA ASN A 611 -28.01 -25.92 25.24
C ASN A 611 -26.54 -26.24 24.95
N LEU A 612 -25.75 -25.23 24.65
CA LEU A 612 -24.32 -25.36 24.47
C LEU A 612 -23.65 -25.29 25.84
N SER A 613 -22.87 -26.30 26.20
CA SER A 613 -22.05 -26.30 27.41
C SER A 613 -20.58 -26.56 27.07
N PHE A 614 -19.68 -25.97 27.85
CA PHE A 614 -18.25 -26.03 27.63
C PHE A 614 -17.61 -26.77 28.80
N PRO A 615 -17.17 -28.04 28.62
CA PRO A 615 -16.60 -28.84 29.71
C PRO A 615 -15.30 -28.24 30.26
N GLU A 616 -14.55 -27.54 29.41
CA GLU A 616 -13.32 -26.82 29.75
C GLU A 616 -13.66 -25.35 30.04
N SER A 617 -13.30 -24.85 31.23
CA SER A 617 -13.66 -23.48 31.69
C SER A 617 -13.05 -22.36 30.85
N THR A 618 -12.08 -22.67 29.99
CA THR A 618 -11.36 -21.74 29.11
C THR A 618 -11.94 -21.66 27.69
N THR A 619 -12.91 -22.51 27.37
CA THR A 619 -13.51 -22.58 26.03
C THR A 619 -14.79 -21.74 25.97
N LYS A 620 -14.87 -20.83 24.99
CA LYS A 620 -16.04 -19.96 24.76
C LYS A 620 -16.29 -19.72 23.27
N LEU A 621 -17.48 -19.24 22.93
CA LEU A 621 -17.74 -18.73 21.58
C LEU A 621 -16.94 -17.45 21.33
N THR A 622 -16.42 -17.29 20.13
CA THR A 622 -15.68 -16.10 19.72
C THR A 622 -16.62 -14.89 19.63
N GLU A 623 -16.35 -13.86 20.44
CA GLU A 623 -17.11 -12.62 20.46
C GLU A 623 -16.92 -11.84 19.15
N GLY A 624 -18.01 -11.41 18.53
CA GLY A 624 -18.00 -10.71 17.24
C GLY A 624 -17.81 -11.58 15.98
N ALA A 625 -17.55 -12.89 16.14
CA ALA A 625 -17.49 -13.82 15.01
C ALA A 625 -18.89 -14.42 14.71
N PRO A 626 -19.23 -14.68 13.44
CA PRO A 626 -20.52 -15.26 13.09
C PRO A 626 -20.65 -16.69 13.64
N GLN A 627 -21.66 -16.92 14.47
CA GLN A 627 -22.01 -18.25 15.01
C GLN A 627 -23.26 -18.74 14.29
N GLN A 628 -23.10 -19.44 13.18
CA GLN A 628 -24.22 -19.76 12.29
C GLN A 628 -24.78 -21.15 12.54
N TRP A 629 -26.08 -21.29 12.35
CA TRP A 629 -26.73 -22.58 12.27
C TRP A 629 -27.73 -22.59 11.11
N SER A 630 -27.97 -23.78 10.56
CA SER A 630 -29.03 -24.03 9.59
C SER A 630 -29.66 -25.38 9.84
N ILE A 631 -30.94 -25.51 9.54
CA ILE A 631 -31.70 -26.75 9.66
C ILE A 631 -32.19 -27.17 8.28
N GLU A 632 -31.96 -28.44 7.96
CA GLU A 632 -32.52 -29.11 6.81
C GLU A 632 -33.62 -30.03 7.33
N LEU A 633 -34.85 -29.75 6.87
CA LEU A 633 -36.04 -30.52 7.26
C LEU A 633 -36.29 -31.65 6.27
N PRO A 634 -36.98 -32.72 6.70
CA PRO A 634 -37.41 -33.79 5.82
C PRO A 634 -38.36 -33.27 4.73
N SER A 635 -38.30 -33.86 3.54
CA SER A 635 -39.22 -33.56 2.45
C SER A 635 -40.66 -33.95 2.82
N GLY A 636 -41.61 -33.01 2.70
CA GLY A 636 -43.04 -33.32 2.90
C GLY A 636 -43.85 -32.30 3.71
N GLY A 637 -43.69 -30.99 3.47
CA GLY A 637 -44.54 -29.98 4.11
C GLY A 637 -44.19 -29.62 5.56
N TRP A 638 -43.03 -30.06 6.05
CA TRP A 638 -42.47 -29.65 7.33
C TRP A 638 -42.08 -28.17 7.27
N SER A 639 -42.31 -27.43 8.35
CA SER A 639 -41.91 -26.03 8.45
C SER A 639 -41.27 -25.76 9.81
N CYS A 640 -40.28 -24.89 9.83
CA CYS A 640 -39.62 -24.42 11.05
C CYS A 640 -39.80 -22.91 11.13
N ASP A 641 -39.97 -22.40 12.34
CA ASP A 641 -40.04 -20.96 12.61
C ASP A 641 -38.81 -20.20 12.08
N SER A 642 -37.64 -20.85 12.07
CA SER A 642 -36.45 -20.38 11.36
C SER A 642 -35.65 -21.53 10.77
N THR A 643 -35.17 -21.38 9.53
CA THR A 643 -34.36 -22.39 8.84
C THR A 643 -32.85 -22.11 8.91
N LYS A 644 -32.47 -20.90 9.31
CA LYS A 644 -31.09 -20.48 9.50
C LYS A 644 -31.02 -19.29 10.45
N GLY A 645 -29.97 -19.20 11.23
CA GLY A 645 -29.82 -18.11 12.18
C GLY A 645 -28.41 -17.98 12.73
N THR A 646 -28.27 -17.06 13.69
CA THR A 646 -27.01 -16.82 14.41
C THR A 646 -27.21 -16.92 15.91
N LEU A 647 -26.20 -17.44 16.63
CA LEU A 647 -26.16 -17.46 18.09
C LEU A 647 -25.38 -16.26 18.62
N ASP A 648 -25.84 -15.66 19.72
CA ASP A 648 -25.12 -14.57 20.39
C ASP A 648 -24.04 -15.13 21.32
N ALA A 649 -22.81 -14.64 21.16
CA ALA A 649 -21.68 -15.04 22.00
C ALA A 649 -21.78 -14.53 23.45
N SER A 650 -22.62 -13.52 23.72
CA SER A 650 -22.63 -12.75 24.97
C SER A 650 -23.80 -13.03 25.93
N GLY A 651 -24.89 -13.72 25.51
CA GLY A 651 -26.12 -13.72 26.31
C GLY A 651 -27.12 -14.87 26.15
N GLY A 652 -26.85 -15.92 25.37
CA GLY A 652 -27.79 -17.05 25.28
C GLY A 652 -27.19 -18.25 24.57
N GLN A 653 -26.63 -19.18 25.34
CA GLN A 653 -26.05 -20.44 24.84
C GLN A 653 -27.13 -21.48 24.47
N THR A 654 -28.32 -21.02 24.11
CA THR A 654 -29.48 -21.88 23.91
C THR A 654 -30.15 -21.55 22.57
N LEU A 655 -30.19 -22.54 21.67
CA LEU A 655 -30.97 -22.47 20.44
C LEU A 655 -32.32 -23.14 20.67
N GLN A 656 -33.41 -22.41 20.43
CA GLN A 656 -34.77 -22.97 20.43
C GLN A 656 -35.34 -22.91 19.03
N LEU A 657 -35.88 -24.04 18.56
CA LEU A 657 -36.53 -24.18 17.26
C LEU A 657 -37.90 -24.79 17.46
N LEU A 658 -38.91 -24.23 16.79
CA LEU A 658 -40.24 -24.80 16.74
C LEU A 658 -40.53 -25.31 15.34
N ILE A 659 -40.60 -26.63 15.22
CA ILE A 659 -40.85 -27.32 13.97
C ILE A 659 -42.31 -27.75 13.96
N ALA A 660 -43.10 -27.26 13.01
CA ALA A 660 -44.46 -27.69 12.77
C ALA A 660 -44.47 -28.82 11.74
N LEU A 661 -45.18 -29.89 12.07
CA LEU A 661 -45.33 -31.08 11.24
C LEU A 661 -46.64 -31.00 10.45
N PRO A 662 -46.69 -31.58 9.23
CA PRO A 662 -47.91 -31.63 8.44
C PRO A 662 -49.03 -32.45 9.15
N PRO A 663 -50.32 -32.08 8.98
CA PRO A 663 -51.45 -32.79 9.58
C PRO A 663 -51.64 -34.19 8.97
N ALA A 664 -51.96 -35.18 9.81
CA ALA A 664 -51.90 -36.61 9.46
C ALA A 664 -52.96 -37.12 8.45
N ASN A 665 -53.81 -36.27 7.86
CA ASN A 665 -54.97 -36.70 7.05
C ASN A 665 -54.82 -36.58 5.52
N ASP A 666 -53.62 -36.33 4.99
CA ASP A 666 -53.40 -36.45 3.55
C ASP A 666 -52.98 -37.89 3.21
N ALA A 667 -53.97 -38.73 2.91
CA ALA A 667 -53.82 -40.15 2.54
C ALA A 667 -53.11 -40.39 1.18
N ARG A 668 -52.22 -39.48 0.78
CA ARG A 668 -51.15 -39.70 -0.21
C ARG A 668 -49.75 -39.75 0.42
N GLN A 669 -49.67 -39.72 1.76
CA GLN A 669 -48.44 -39.83 2.53
C GLN A 669 -48.57 -40.82 3.70
N ALA A 670 -49.19 -41.99 3.47
CA ALA A 670 -48.93 -43.11 4.37
C ALA A 670 -47.45 -43.51 4.21
N PRO A 671 -46.65 -43.62 5.29
CA PRO A 671 -45.24 -43.99 5.17
C PRO A 671 -45.16 -45.42 4.61
N PRO A 672 -44.27 -45.70 3.63
CA PRO A 672 -44.08 -47.06 3.18
C PRO A 672 -43.54 -47.90 4.35
N THR A 673 -44.24 -48.99 4.63
CA THR A 673 -43.92 -50.01 5.64
C THR A 673 -42.70 -50.87 5.28
N ASN A 674 -41.76 -50.36 4.47
CA ASN A 674 -40.49 -51.01 4.17
C ASN A 674 -39.37 -49.96 3.98
N GLY A 675 -38.77 -49.55 5.09
CA GLY A 675 -37.31 -49.53 5.26
C GLY A 675 -36.44 -48.43 4.63
N ASN A 676 -36.93 -47.49 3.82
CA ASN A 676 -36.03 -46.56 3.11
C ASN A 676 -36.52 -45.10 2.96
N ASP A 677 -37.19 -44.56 3.98
CA ASP A 677 -37.05 -43.12 4.25
C ASP A 677 -37.20 -42.84 5.75
N PRO A 678 -36.13 -42.40 6.40
CA PRO A 678 -36.26 -41.44 7.47
C PRO A 678 -35.30 -40.30 7.13
N ASN A 679 -35.65 -39.40 6.20
CA ASN A 679 -34.92 -38.15 6.07
C ASN A 679 -34.86 -37.53 7.48
N PRO A 680 -33.69 -37.51 8.14
CA PRO A 680 -33.60 -37.05 9.52
C PRO A 680 -33.63 -35.53 9.51
N ILE A 681 -34.09 -34.93 10.60
CA ILE A 681 -33.91 -33.50 10.79
C ILE A 681 -32.41 -33.26 10.99
N ALA A 682 -31.78 -32.55 10.06
CA ALA A 682 -30.34 -32.28 10.11
C ALA A 682 -30.09 -30.84 10.51
N ILE A 683 -29.43 -30.64 11.66
CA ILE A 683 -29.09 -29.31 12.14
C ILE A 683 -27.58 -29.14 12.04
N ILE A 684 -27.16 -28.21 11.18
CA ILE A 684 -25.78 -27.92 10.88
C ILE A 684 -25.37 -26.70 11.69
N PHE A 685 -24.35 -26.87 12.52
CA PHE A 685 -23.74 -25.81 13.31
C PHE A 685 -22.39 -25.44 12.70
N LYS A 686 -22.19 -24.15 12.43
CA LYS A 686 -20.93 -23.54 11.98
C LYS A 686 -20.52 -22.49 13.00
N LEU A 687 -19.81 -22.93 14.03
CA LEU A 687 -19.45 -22.11 15.19
C LEU A 687 -17.97 -21.76 15.16
N ASN A 688 -17.62 -20.61 15.74
CA ASN A 688 -16.25 -20.20 15.99
C ASN A 688 -16.02 -20.23 17.51
N LEU A 689 -15.11 -21.09 17.94
CA LEU A 689 -14.76 -21.32 19.34
C LEU A 689 -13.38 -20.73 19.61
N CYS A 690 -13.15 -20.21 20.81
CA CYS A 690 -11.82 -19.89 21.31
C CYS A 690 -11.54 -20.68 22.59
N GLU A 691 -10.33 -21.23 22.68
CA GLU A 691 -9.79 -21.82 23.91
C GLU A 691 -8.56 -20.99 24.30
N GLY A 692 -8.67 -20.18 25.35
CA GLY A 692 -7.68 -19.13 25.63
C GLY A 692 -7.60 -18.11 24.48
N ASP A 693 -6.39 -17.88 23.96
CA ASP A 693 -6.12 -16.91 22.87
C ASP A 693 -6.20 -17.52 21.46
N VAL A 694 -6.56 -18.81 21.33
CA VAL A 694 -6.58 -19.50 20.04
C VAL A 694 -8.02 -19.78 19.62
N CYS A 695 -8.43 -19.17 18.50
CA CYS A 695 -9.77 -19.33 17.94
C CYS A 695 -9.76 -20.22 16.70
N PHE A 696 -10.79 -21.04 16.54
CA PHE A 696 -10.92 -22.01 15.45
C PHE A 696 -12.38 -22.23 15.05
N PRO A 697 -12.66 -22.43 13.75
CA PRO A 697 -13.99 -22.81 13.28
C PRO A 697 -14.27 -24.29 13.61
N LYS A 698 -15.51 -24.57 13.96
CA LYS A 698 -16.04 -25.91 14.24
C LYS A 698 -17.35 -26.09 13.50
N GLU A 699 -17.36 -27.04 12.57
CA GLU A 699 -18.55 -27.44 11.84
C GLU A 699 -18.95 -28.86 12.24
N PHE A 700 -20.22 -29.05 12.58
CA PHE A 700 -20.77 -30.37 12.91
C PHE A 700 -22.27 -30.41 12.61
N THR A 701 -22.79 -31.63 12.43
CA THR A 701 -24.20 -31.86 12.09
C THR A 701 -24.82 -32.78 13.13
N VAL A 702 -25.93 -32.34 13.73
CA VAL A 702 -26.77 -33.18 14.60
C VAL A 702 -27.91 -33.74 13.75
N LEU A 703 -28.02 -35.07 13.68
CA LEU A 703 -29.10 -35.75 12.96
C LEU A 703 -30.11 -36.30 13.98
N LEU A 704 -31.35 -35.84 13.89
CA LEU A 704 -32.46 -36.29 14.73
C LEU A 704 -33.44 -37.13 13.92
N GLU A 705 -33.76 -38.32 14.43
CA GLU A 705 -34.74 -39.22 13.82
C GLU A 705 -36.08 -39.06 14.55
N VAL A 706 -37.18 -39.03 13.81
CA VAL A 706 -38.55 -38.90 14.36
C VAL A 706 -39.31 -40.19 14.08
N GLN A 707 -39.94 -40.74 15.11
CA GLN A 707 -40.70 -42.00 15.03
C GLN A 707 -42.10 -41.83 15.63
N TYR A 708 -43.14 -42.22 14.90
CA TYR A 708 -44.50 -42.19 15.41
C TYR A 708 -44.79 -43.47 16.22
N SER A 709 -45.13 -43.34 17.51
CA SER A 709 -45.43 -44.50 18.36
C SER A 709 -46.85 -45.00 18.11
N ALA A 710 -47.01 -46.22 17.62
CA ALA A 710 -48.32 -46.86 17.54
C ALA A 710 -48.90 -47.00 18.96
N SER A 711 -50.04 -46.37 19.23
CA SER A 711 -50.71 -46.54 20.52
C SER A 711 -51.24 -47.97 20.63
N GLU A 712 -50.72 -48.74 21.59
CA GLU A 712 -51.41 -49.89 22.14
C GLU A 712 -52.65 -49.39 22.89
N GLY A 713 -53.85 -49.65 22.35
CA GLY A 713 -55.13 -49.34 23.01
C GLY A 713 -55.83 -48.10 22.44
N GLY A 714 -57.03 -48.31 21.92
CA GLY A 714 -57.79 -47.34 21.13
C GLY A 714 -58.38 -46.16 21.91
N HIS A 715 -58.67 -45.10 21.14
CA HIS A 715 -59.22 -43.79 21.51
C HIS A 715 -58.17 -42.81 22.07
N GLN A 716 -58.11 -41.52 21.74
CA GLN A 716 -59.00 -40.56 21.07
C GLN A 716 -58.14 -39.73 20.12
N HIS A 717 -58.71 -39.25 19.00
CA HIS A 717 -58.06 -38.25 18.15
C HIS A 717 -57.57 -37.09 19.02
N VAL A 718 -56.27 -36.79 19.03
CA VAL A 718 -55.72 -35.69 19.82
C VAL A 718 -55.65 -34.48 18.91
N ASP A 719 -56.32 -33.38 19.25
CA ASP A 719 -56.34 -32.21 18.36
C ASP A 719 -54.95 -31.61 18.16
N ARG A 720 -54.10 -31.64 19.21
CA ARG A 720 -52.73 -31.13 19.16
C ARG A 720 -51.74 -31.93 20.01
N TYR A 721 -50.57 -32.24 19.46
CA TYR A 721 -49.49 -32.93 20.17
C TYR A 721 -48.15 -32.20 20.00
N ASP A 722 -47.60 -31.68 21.09
CA ASP A 722 -46.35 -30.93 21.09
C ASP A 722 -45.26 -31.71 21.83
N ALA A 723 -44.24 -32.17 21.10
CA ALA A 723 -43.07 -32.84 21.68
C ALA A 723 -41.99 -31.81 22.03
N HIS A 724 -41.33 -31.99 23.17
CA HIS A 724 -40.33 -31.08 23.69
C HIS A 724 -39.03 -31.83 23.96
N GLU A 725 -38.00 -31.63 23.15
CA GLU A 725 -36.73 -32.33 23.31
C GLU A 725 -35.61 -31.34 23.63
N THR A 726 -34.84 -31.65 24.68
CA THR A 726 -33.71 -30.82 25.10
C THR A 726 -32.41 -31.62 24.96
N TYR A 727 -31.47 -31.05 24.22
CA TYR A 727 -30.16 -31.63 23.97
C TYR A 727 -29.09 -30.72 24.53
N GLU A 728 -28.15 -31.32 25.25
CA GLU A 728 -26.94 -30.65 25.70
C GLU A 728 -25.79 -30.94 24.74
N LEU A 729 -25.25 -29.90 24.13
CA LEU A 729 -24.11 -29.95 23.23
C LEU A 729 -22.85 -29.56 24.00
N GLN A 730 -22.06 -30.56 24.38
CA GLN A 730 -20.77 -30.36 25.04
C GLN A 730 -19.68 -30.12 24.00
N LEU A 731 -19.17 -28.89 23.97
CA LEU A 731 -18.21 -28.42 22.98
C LEU A 731 -16.82 -28.24 23.59
N SER A 732 -15.84 -28.97 23.05
CA SER A 732 -14.42 -28.75 23.34
C SER A 732 -13.64 -28.56 22.03
N ARG A 733 -12.37 -28.19 22.14
CA ARG A 733 -11.49 -28.09 20.97
C ARG A 733 -11.44 -29.39 20.17
N LYS A 734 -11.38 -30.53 20.87
CA LYS A 734 -11.16 -31.84 20.23
C LYS A 734 -12.46 -32.58 19.92
N THR A 735 -13.47 -32.45 20.76
CA THR A 735 -14.69 -33.28 20.69
C THR A 735 -15.96 -32.43 20.70
N VAL A 736 -17.00 -32.98 20.08
CA VAL A 736 -18.38 -32.52 20.21
C VAL A 736 -19.18 -33.74 20.64
N ALA A 737 -19.87 -33.63 21.78
CA ALA A 737 -20.75 -34.68 22.28
C ALA A 737 -22.17 -34.11 22.39
N VAL A 738 -23.17 -34.93 22.04
CA VAL A 738 -24.58 -34.60 22.27
C VAL A 738 -25.14 -35.55 23.31
N GLN A 739 -25.78 -35.00 24.33
CA GLN A 739 -26.50 -35.78 25.33
C GLN A 739 -27.95 -35.32 25.36
N GLN A 740 -28.88 -36.25 25.13
CA GLN A 740 -30.29 -35.97 25.31
C GLN A 740 -30.55 -35.88 26.82
N GLN A 741 -31.09 -34.77 27.29
CA GLN A 741 -31.48 -34.65 28.69
C GLN A 741 -32.82 -35.37 28.89
N PRO A 742 -32.94 -36.21 29.93
CA PRO A 742 -34.22 -36.84 30.25
C PRO A 742 -35.24 -35.74 30.59
N GLN A 743 -36.45 -35.86 30.04
CA GLN A 743 -37.59 -35.01 30.39
C GLN A 743 -37.97 -35.12 31.87
#